data_AF-A0A9W7LBA6-F1
#
_entry.id   AF-A0A9W7LBA6-F1
#
_cell.length_a   1.000
_cell.length_b   1.000
_cell.length_c   1.000
_cell.angle_alpha   90.00
_cell.angle_beta   90.00
_cell.angle_gamma   90.00
#
_symmetry.space_group_name_H-M   'P 1'
#
loop_
_entity.id
_entity.type
_entity.pdbx_description
1 polymer ?
#
loop_
_entity_poly.entity_id
_entity_poly.type
_entity_poly.pdbx_seq_one_letter_code
_entity_poly.pdbx_strand_id
1 'polypeptide(L)'
;MQKVSSYLRQLPIVQGWPAEAKKGVFHVFLSAFLGISMGELMAIFGGAVARAKQPKFEHDGYEGTSPFALGDIGFDLIPFWCPLQGPQNVQTLCITVFYVSFLIRAIYRRDGKLIMHRVFHMFAMLYVLRWATVALTQLPNPNPACNATDRTDSISTWSEAAKRIVKRWPPVACGDLIFSGHAGNLTVMTIMGFKMKLWVHPVGYALSIGVFLLGSYSIVSCRSHYTIDLVLGWMIGAMATELLWVFSPVVPWICWLEMMPRKKIVYADPDEDVGMPNPAGAEPKPPQSRSPSMRVGWRDDADEGLSLTPVDDRSCTPTTPLPSLLSINSLNPELLRKVLDEAHELKKLYKEKPVPISPKPLDGISVSMIFEKRSTRTRVSTETGLYKLGAHGLFLSSQDIQLGVNESIKDTSNVLTRFNDIILARVYKNETILALEEGAPGKVINALCNLYHPLQTLADLQTLEEKWGLGGVAGKTLAWVGDGNNVIHDLMLGFIFLGGSVRIATPPGYECNAGVVKTCQDFLGPDKAGNLFFTTDASEAVKGADVVVTDTWVSMGEEDMYKKKVAEFAGYQVTEKLLSGANSGALFMHCLPRHQEEVDDEVFYGPRSIVFDEAENRMWTVMATVLGIRGLSVCGGK
;
A
#
# COMPACT_ATOMS: atom_id res chain seq x y z
N MET A 1 6.41 -32.98 6.90
CA MET A 1 5.88 -31.60 7.03
C MET A 1 4.35 -31.53 6.98
N GLN A 2 3.67 -32.01 5.93
CA GLN A 2 2.20 -32.00 5.86
C GLN A 2 1.50 -32.74 7.02
N LYS A 3 2.04 -33.88 7.47
CA LYS A 3 1.54 -34.62 8.65
C LYS A 3 1.63 -33.81 9.96
N VAL A 4 2.70 -33.02 10.12
CA VAL A 4 2.92 -32.14 11.29
C VAL A 4 1.95 -30.95 11.25
N SER A 5 1.76 -30.35 10.06
CA SER A 5 0.75 -29.30 9.86
C SER A 5 -0.66 -29.77 10.19
N SER A 6 -1.01 -31.01 9.79
CA SER A 6 -2.30 -31.64 10.12
C SER A 6 -2.46 -31.83 11.62
N TYR A 7 -1.44 -32.39 12.29
CA TYR A 7 -1.45 -32.64 13.74
C TYR A 7 -1.58 -31.34 14.57
N LEU A 8 -0.82 -30.30 14.22
CA LEU A 8 -0.87 -29.00 14.92
C LEU A 8 -2.23 -28.30 14.81
N ARG A 9 -2.96 -28.50 13.70
CA ARG A 9 -4.34 -27.98 13.52
C ARG A 9 -5.38 -28.74 14.33
N GLN A 10 -5.06 -29.96 14.78
CA GLN A 10 -5.94 -30.84 15.55
C GLN A 10 -5.77 -30.69 17.07
N LEU A 11 -4.78 -29.91 17.54
CA LEU A 11 -4.59 -29.66 18.97
C LEU A 11 -5.83 -29.00 19.60
N PRO A 12 -6.27 -29.41 20.80
CA PRO A 12 -7.50 -28.91 21.45
C PRO A 12 -7.56 -27.39 21.55
N ILE A 13 -6.41 -26.75 21.82
CA ILE A 13 -6.29 -25.29 21.93
C ILE A 13 -6.47 -24.55 20.59
N VAL A 14 -6.26 -25.24 19.47
CA VAL A 14 -6.35 -24.71 18.09
C VAL A 14 -7.70 -25.06 17.45
N GLN A 15 -8.39 -26.12 17.94
CA GLN A 15 -9.66 -26.57 17.38
C GLN A 15 -10.76 -25.50 17.45
N GLY A 16 -10.80 -24.70 18.53
CA GLY A 16 -11.74 -23.59 18.72
C GLY A 16 -11.43 -22.33 17.91
N TRP A 17 -10.35 -22.29 17.14
CA TRP A 17 -9.97 -21.10 16.36
C TRP A 17 -10.69 -21.04 15.00
N PRO A 18 -11.00 -19.83 14.49
CA PRO A 18 -11.53 -19.64 13.14
C PRO A 18 -10.68 -20.31 12.05
N ALA A 19 -11.28 -20.77 10.95
CA ALA A 19 -10.57 -21.48 9.88
C ALA A 19 -9.39 -20.69 9.27
N GLU A 20 -9.56 -19.38 9.10
CA GLU A 20 -8.49 -18.46 8.67
C GLU A 20 -7.37 -18.36 9.71
N ALA A 21 -7.70 -18.50 10.99
CA ALA A 21 -6.71 -18.49 12.05
C ALA A 21 -5.83 -19.77 12.02
N LYS A 22 -6.34 -20.90 11.53
CA LYS A 22 -5.62 -22.18 11.44
C LYS A 22 -4.58 -22.21 10.31
N LYS A 23 -4.78 -21.45 9.22
CA LYS A 23 -3.91 -21.47 8.02
C LYS A 23 -2.46 -20.99 8.28
N GLY A 24 -2.22 -20.12 9.26
CA GLY A 24 -0.89 -19.56 9.56
C GLY A 24 -0.13 -20.21 10.73
N VAL A 25 -0.74 -21.16 11.45
CA VAL A 25 -0.15 -21.74 12.69
C VAL A 25 1.11 -22.55 12.39
N PHE A 26 1.13 -23.28 11.28
CA PHE A 26 2.29 -24.07 10.87
C PHE A 26 3.52 -23.19 10.58
N HIS A 27 3.34 -22.05 9.91
CA HIS A 27 4.43 -21.13 9.59
C HIS A 27 4.99 -20.46 10.84
N VAL A 28 4.13 -20.04 11.77
CA VAL A 28 4.57 -19.51 13.06
C VAL A 28 5.34 -20.57 13.84
N PHE A 29 4.83 -21.81 13.89
CA PHE A 29 5.52 -22.93 14.54
C PHE A 29 6.89 -23.21 13.92
N LEU A 30 6.98 -23.27 12.59
CA LEU A 30 8.24 -23.51 11.88
C LEU A 30 9.24 -22.37 12.14
N SER A 31 8.77 -21.13 12.15
CA SER A 31 9.60 -19.96 12.44
C SER A 31 10.09 -19.97 13.88
N ALA A 32 9.21 -20.30 14.83
CA ALA A 32 9.56 -20.43 16.23
C ALA A 32 10.59 -21.56 16.43
N PHE A 33 10.39 -22.70 15.78
CA PHE A 33 11.35 -23.80 15.78
C PHE A 33 12.70 -23.37 15.24
N LEU A 34 12.74 -22.66 14.10
CA LEU A 34 13.98 -22.13 13.52
C LEU A 34 14.66 -21.15 14.48
N GLY A 35 13.94 -20.17 15.02
CA GLY A 35 14.49 -19.18 15.95
C GLY A 35 15.05 -19.82 17.22
N ILE A 36 14.32 -20.75 17.83
CA ILE A 36 14.75 -21.48 19.03
C ILE A 36 15.96 -22.36 18.72
N SER A 37 15.89 -23.14 17.63
CA SER A 37 16.98 -24.04 17.24
C SER A 37 18.27 -23.28 16.93
N MET A 38 18.18 -22.11 16.27
CA MET A 38 19.37 -21.27 16.02
C MET A 38 19.93 -20.67 17.31
N GLY A 39 19.08 -20.35 18.29
CA GLY A 39 19.52 -19.96 19.63
C GLY A 39 20.31 -21.05 20.34
N GLU A 40 19.81 -22.28 20.33
CA GLU A 40 20.50 -23.45 20.92
C GLU A 40 21.81 -23.76 20.21
N LEU A 41 21.81 -23.74 18.87
CA LEU A 41 23.03 -23.94 18.08
C LEU A 41 24.08 -22.87 18.38
N MET A 42 23.66 -21.60 18.48
CA MET A 42 24.55 -20.50 18.87
C MET A 42 25.12 -20.74 20.27
N ALA A 43 24.32 -21.15 21.25
CA ALA A 43 24.80 -21.40 22.61
C ALA A 43 25.77 -22.59 22.69
N ILE A 44 25.49 -23.69 21.97
CA ILE A 44 26.33 -24.89 21.96
C ILE A 44 27.63 -24.65 21.21
N PHE A 45 27.56 -24.20 19.95
CA PHE A 45 28.75 -24.04 19.11
C PHE A 45 29.52 -22.77 19.45
N GLY A 46 28.82 -21.65 19.67
CA GLY A 46 29.46 -20.42 20.11
C GLY A 46 30.06 -20.54 21.51
N GLY A 47 29.35 -21.21 22.43
CA GLY A 47 29.89 -21.54 23.74
C GLY A 47 31.07 -22.50 23.69
N ALA A 48 31.06 -23.46 22.77
CA ALA A 48 32.22 -24.33 22.52
C ALA A 48 33.42 -23.50 22.04
N VAL A 49 33.23 -22.58 21.07
CA VAL A 49 34.24 -21.61 20.60
C VAL A 49 34.85 -20.83 21.74
N ALA A 50 34.01 -20.17 22.53
CA ALA A 50 34.44 -19.42 23.69
C ALA A 50 35.29 -20.30 24.63
N ARG A 51 34.84 -21.52 24.89
CA ARG A 51 35.51 -22.40 25.85
C ARG A 51 36.85 -22.97 25.37
N ALA A 52 36.98 -23.31 24.09
CA ALA A 52 38.19 -23.96 23.58
C ALA A 52 39.29 -22.97 23.17
N LYS A 53 38.90 -21.78 22.69
CA LYS A 53 39.85 -20.78 22.17
C LYS A 53 40.17 -19.65 23.14
N GLN A 54 39.30 -19.34 24.11
CA GLN A 54 39.65 -18.28 25.05
C GLN A 54 40.83 -18.72 25.93
N PRO A 55 41.80 -17.81 26.19
CA PRO A 55 42.94 -18.14 27.02
C PRO A 55 42.49 -18.55 28.43
N LYS A 56 43.17 -19.52 29.02
CA LYS A 56 42.98 -19.94 30.40
C LYS A 56 43.62 -18.88 31.31
N PHE A 57 42.85 -18.31 32.23
CA PHE A 57 43.36 -17.30 33.16
C PHE A 57 43.09 -17.78 34.59
N GLU A 58 44.13 -17.83 35.42
CA GLU A 58 44.00 -18.07 36.86
C GLU A 58 43.58 -16.77 37.55
N HIS A 59 42.51 -16.85 38.34
CA HIS A 59 42.02 -15.75 39.16
C HIS A 59 42.76 -15.78 40.51
N ASP A 60 43.95 -15.21 40.55
CA ASP A 60 44.59 -14.90 41.83
C ASP A 60 44.14 -13.52 42.30
N GLY A 61 43.37 -13.48 43.39
CA GLY A 61 43.16 -12.28 44.22
C GLY A 61 42.25 -11.20 43.63
N TYR A 62 41.05 -11.09 44.15
CA TYR A 62 40.04 -10.12 43.71
C TYR A 62 40.05 -8.85 44.57
N GLU A 63 40.49 -7.72 44.02
CA GLU A 63 40.00 -6.38 44.38
C GLU A 63 40.06 -5.48 43.14
N GLY A 64 38.93 -5.35 42.43
CA GLY A 64 38.72 -4.30 41.41
C GLY A 64 39.51 -4.50 40.11
N THR A 65 38.78 -4.75 39.02
CA THR A 65 39.27 -4.98 37.64
C THR A 65 40.21 -6.19 37.50
N SER A 66 39.76 -7.19 36.73
CA SER A 66 40.70 -8.14 36.13
C SER A 66 41.81 -7.32 35.44
N PRO A 67 43.10 -7.53 35.72
CA PRO A 67 44.19 -6.74 35.14
C PRO A 67 44.23 -6.78 33.59
N PHE A 68 43.37 -7.59 32.97
CA PHE A 68 43.25 -7.79 31.54
C PHE A 68 41.84 -7.48 30.98
N ALA A 69 40.93 -6.93 31.77
CA ALA A 69 39.68 -6.38 31.23
C ALA A 69 40.01 -5.16 30.38
N LEU A 70 39.39 -5.05 29.21
CA LEU A 70 39.52 -3.84 28.39
C LEU A 70 38.93 -2.65 29.14
N GLY A 71 39.55 -1.48 28.99
CA GLY A 71 38.97 -0.24 29.49
C GLY A 71 37.57 -0.03 28.90
N ASP A 72 36.60 0.25 29.77
CA ASP A 72 35.21 0.36 29.37
C ASP A 72 34.53 1.47 30.17
N ILE A 73 33.98 2.45 29.45
CA ILE A 73 33.38 3.63 30.05
C ILE A 73 32.22 3.30 30.99
N GLY A 74 31.43 2.26 30.68
CA GLY A 74 30.33 1.85 31.56
C GLY A 74 30.84 1.18 32.83
N PHE A 75 31.97 0.49 32.75
CA PHE A 75 32.63 -0.08 33.92
C PHE A 75 33.23 1.01 34.83
N ASP A 76 33.70 2.11 34.26
CA ASP A 76 34.21 3.24 35.03
C ASP A 76 33.07 4.04 35.69
N LEU A 77 31.93 4.16 35.01
CA LEU A 77 30.78 4.94 35.49
C LEU A 77 29.83 4.18 36.41
N ILE A 78 29.71 2.85 36.25
CA ILE A 78 28.72 2.03 36.96
C ILE A 78 29.44 1.08 37.92
N PRO A 79 29.23 1.23 39.25
CA PRO A 79 29.83 0.32 40.22
C PRO A 79 29.30 -1.10 40.03
N PHE A 80 30.13 -2.09 40.37
CA PHE A 80 29.72 -3.49 40.29
C PHE A 80 28.55 -3.77 41.23
N TRP A 81 27.45 -4.26 40.68
CA TRP A 81 26.25 -4.61 41.44
C TRP A 81 25.46 -5.69 40.70
N CYS A 82 25.37 -6.89 41.28
CA CYS A 82 24.69 -8.03 40.66
C CYS A 82 23.91 -8.86 41.71
N PRO A 83 22.71 -8.40 42.13
CA PRO A 83 21.99 -8.99 43.26
C PRO A 83 21.37 -10.37 42.98
N LEU A 84 21.16 -10.72 41.71
CA LEU A 84 20.68 -12.05 41.29
C LEU A 84 21.79 -12.76 40.50
N GLN A 85 22.49 -13.69 41.16
CA GLN A 85 23.58 -14.45 40.56
C GLN A 85 23.06 -15.68 39.79
N GLY A 86 23.69 -16.00 38.66
CA GLY A 86 23.37 -17.18 37.84
C GLY A 86 22.25 -16.96 36.81
N PRO A 87 21.59 -18.03 36.30
CA PRO A 87 20.58 -17.95 35.23
C PRO A 87 19.29 -17.21 35.62
N GLN A 88 19.20 -16.71 36.85
CA GLN A 88 18.06 -15.96 37.40
C GLN A 88 18.33 -14.45 37.46
N ASN A 89 19.29 -13.94 36.68
CA ASN A 89 19.63 -12.51 36.72
C ASN A 89 18.44 -11.60 36.30
N VAL A 90 18.41 -10.38 36.84
CA VAL A 90 17.35 -9.37 36.58
C VAL A 90 17.13 -9.18 35.08
N GLN A 91 18.22 -9.19 34.30
CA GLN A 91 18.19 -9.10 32.85
C GLN A 91 17.36 -10.21 32.18
N THR A 92 17.58 -11.47 32.54
CA THR A 92 16.86 -12.61 31.93
C THR A 92 15.39 -12.53 32.28
N LEU A 93 15.06 -12.16 33.52
CA LEU A 93 13.69 -11.91 33.94
C LEU A 93 13.03 -10.80 33.12
N CYS A 94 13.72 -9.67 32.94
CA CYS A 94 13.24 -8.55 32.11
C CYS A 94 12.93 -9.00 30.68
N ILE A 95 13.86 -9.74 30.05
CA ILE A 95 13.68 -10.26 28.68
C ILE A 95 12.51 -11.23 28.61
N THR A 96 12.41 -12.17 29.55
CA THR A 96 11.34 -13.17 29.58
C THR A 96 9.97 -12.52 29.76
N VAL A 97 9.82 -11.60 30.72
CA VAL A 97 8.57 -10.86 30.94
C VAL A 97 8.18 -10.09 29.70
N PHE A 98 9.14 -9.40 29.08
CA PHE A 98 8.90 -8.62 27.88
C PHE A 98 8.45 -9.51 26.72
N TYR A 99 9.13 -10.64 26.53
CA TYR A 99 8.86 -11.62 25.49
C TYR A 99 7.47 -12.26 25.65
N VAL A 100 7.13 -12.70 26.86
CA VAL A 100 5.80 -13.25 27.17
C VAL A 100 4.71 -12.20 26.91
N SER A 101 4.93 -10.95 27.35
CA SER A 101 3.97 -9.87 27.12
C SER A 101 3.75 -9.58 25.62
N PHE A 102 4.81 -9.66 24.83
CA PHE A 102 4.77 -9.48 23.38
C PHE A 102 4.01 -10.61 22.71
N LEU A 103 4.33 -11.87 23.04
CA LEU A 103 3.68 -13.05 22.48
C LEU A 103 2.18 -13.08 22.79
N ILE A 104 1.79 -12.84 24.04
CA ILE A 104 0.38 -12.79 24.44
C ILE A 104 -0.36 -11.75 23.59
N ARG A 105 0.17 -10.52 23.52
CA ARG A 105 -0.46 -9.44 22.72
C ARG A 105 -0.50 -9.77 21.23
N ALA A 106 0.55 -10.38 20.68
CA ALA A 106 0.56 -10.80 19.30
C ALA A 106 -0.52 -11.86 19.04
N ILE A 107 -0.72 -12.85 19.92
CA ILE A 107 -1.74 -13.90 19.76
C ILE A 107 -3.16 -13.31 19.63
N TYR A 108 -3.50 -12.28 20.40
CA TYR A 108 -4.83 -11.66 20.39
C TYR A 108 -5.07 -10.67 19.25
N ARG A 109 -4.05 -10.36 18.44
CA ARG A 109 -4.19 -9.44 17.31
C ARG A 109 -4.48 -10.16 15.99
N ARG A 110 -5.27 -9.50 15.13
CA ARG A 110 -5.64 -10.01 13.80
C ARG A 110 -4.42 -10.24 12.89
N ASP A 111 -3.41 -9.37 12.99
CA ASP A 111 -2.13 -9.44 12.27
C ASP A 111 -1.02 -10.20 13.04
N GLY A 112 -1.35 -10.72 14.22
CA GLY A 112 -0.43 -11.32 15.18
C GLY A 112 0.49 -12.40 14.64
N LYS A 113 -0.01 -13.23 13.72
CA LYS A 113 0.76 -14.34 13.13
C LYS A 113 1.90 -13.86 12.25
N LEU A 114 1.65 -12.81 11.46
CA LEU A 114 2.67 -12.20 10.62
C LEU A 114 3.73 -11.52 11.49
N ILE A 115 3.31 -10.87 12.58
CA ILE A 115 4.21 -10.26 13.56
C ILE A 115 5.13 -11.32 14.17
N MET A 116 4.56 -12.41 14.70
CA MET A 116 5.33 -13.50 15.30
C MET A 116 6.30 -14.13 14.31
N HIS A 117 5.84 -14.43 13.10
CA HIS A 117 6.68 -14.98 12.04
C HIS A 117 7.92 -14.11 11.77
N ARG A 118 7.75 -12.80 11.61
CA ARG A 118 8.84 -11.84 11.36
C ARG A 118 9.81 -11.77 12.53
N VAL A 119 9.30 -11.72 13.75
CA VAL A 119 10.12 -11.67 14.97
C VAL A 119 11.00 -12.90 15.10
N PHE A 120 10.46 -14.10 14.90
CA PHE A 120 11.24 -15.32 14.98
C PHE A 120 12.32 -15.42 13.90
N HIS A 121 12.07 -14.90 12.69
CA HIS A 121 13.08 -14.81 11.65
C HIS A 121 14.21 -13.85 12.01
N MET A 122 13.89 -12.68 12.57
CA MET A 122 14.92 -11.75 13.05
C MET A 122 15.76 -12.38 14.15
N PHE A 123 15.16 -13.11 15.08
CA PHE A 123 15.91 -13.86 16.09
C PHE A 123 16.84 -14.89 15.48
N ALA A 124 16.37 -15.68 14.51
CA ALA A 124 17.23 -16.63 13.81
C ALA A 124 18.43 -15.93 13.14
N MET A 125 18.21 -14.81 12.46
CA MET A 125 19.28 -14.01 11.84
C MET A 125 20.27 -13.46 12.87
N LEU A 126 19.77 -12.87 13.96
CA LEU A 126 20.62 -12.35 15.03
C LEU A 126 21.46 -13.47 15.65
N TYR A 127 20.89 -14.65 15.92
CA TYR A 127 21.65 -15.76 16.49
C TYR A 127 22.71 -16.32 15.54
N VAL A 128 22.45 -16.36 14.23
CA VAL A 128 23.45 -16.74 13.23
C VAL A 128 24.58 -15.72 13.17
N LEU A 129 24.26 -14.42 13.13
CA LEU A 129 25.26 -13.35 13.16
C LEU A 129 26.11 -13.43 14.43
N ARG A 130 25.47 -13.67 15.57
CA ARG A 130 26.16 -13.87 16.85
C ARG A 130 27.08 -15.07 16.82
N TRP A 131 26.62 -16.19 16.32
CA TRP A 131 27.47 -17.37 16.18
C TRP A 131 28.71 -17.05 15.31
N ALA A 132 28.54 -16.31 14.21
CA ALA A 132 29.63 -15.91 13.34
C ALA A 132 30.61 -14.95 14.04
N THR A 133 30.12 -13.94 14.76
CA THR A 133 30.99 -13.00 15.51
C THR A 133 31.74 -13.71 16.62
N VAL A 134 31.07 -14.59 17.37
CA VAL A 134 31.66 -15.48 18.37
C VAL A 134 32.77 -16.36 17.76
N ALA A 135 32.53 -16.91 16.57
CA ALA A 135 33.49 -17.77 15.88
C ALA A 135 34.77 -17.04 15.47
N LEU A 136 34.65 -15.76 15.13
CA LEU A 136 35.71 -14.94 14.52
C LEU A 136 36.44 -14.04 15.51
N THR A 137 35.80 -13.64 16.60
CA THR A 137 36.31 -12.59 17.51
C THR A 137 36.41 -13.10 18.94
N GLN A 138 37.44 -12.67 19.66
CA GLN A 138 37.71 -13.09 21.03
C GLN A 138 38.13 -11.89 21.86
N LEU A 139 37.35 -11.59 22.89
CA LEU A 139 37.65 -10.53 23.85
C LEU A 139 37.80 -11.14 25.25
N PRO A 140 38.60 -10.53 26.15
CA PRO A 140 38.74 -10.97 27.52
C PRO A 140 37.38 -10.92 28.22
N ASN A 141 37.04 -11.97 28.98
CA ASN A 141 35.75 -12.04 29.68
C ASN A 141 35.69 -11.00 30.82
N PRO A 142 34.74 -10.05 30.82
CA PRO A 142 34.60 -9.05 31.86
C PRO A 142 33.92 -9.61 33.12
N ASN A 143 33.26 -10.77 33.03
CA ASN A 143 32.45 -11.29 34.13
C ASN A 143 33.34 -11.92 35.22
N PRO A 144 33.38 -11.34 36.42
CA PRO A 144 34.26 -11.79 37.50
C PRO A 144 33.86 -13.14 38.11
N ALA A 145 32.62 -13.58 37.91
CA ALA A 145 32.12 -14.85 38.44
C ALA A 145 32.52 -16.08 37.59
N CYS A 146 33.14 -15.86 36.42
CA CYS A 146 33.60 -16.93 35.56
C CYS A 146 34.92 -17.52 36.05
N ASN A 147 34.86 -18.31 37.13
CA ASN A 147 36.02 -18.92 37.78
C ASN A 147 36.85 -19.84 36.86
N ALA A 148 38.18 -19.78 37.05
CA ALA A 148 39.17 -20.61 36.37
C ALA A 148 39.06 -22.11 36.68
N THR A 149 38.47 -22.47 37.83
CA THR A 149 38.37 -23.85 38.33
C THR A 149 37.40 -24.73 37.52
N ASP A 150 36.46 -24.14 36.77
CA ASP A 150 35.59 -24.85 35.82
C ASP A 150 36.34 -25.18 34.49
N ARG A 151 37.62 -24.80 34.34
CA ARG A 151 38.37 -24.73 33.06
C ARG A 151 39.73 -25.46 33.05
N THR A 152 40.02 -26.32 34.03
CA THR A 152 41.36 -26.92 34.18
C THR A 152 41.69 -28.05 33.17
N ASP A 153 40.71 -28.80 32.66
CA ASP A 153 41.00 -29.84 31.67
C ASP A 153 41.43 -29.22 30.32
N SER A 154 42.50 -29.74 29.71
CA SER A 154 42.89 -29.41 28.34
C SER A 154 41.86 -30.00 27.36
N ILE A 155 40.90 -29.20 26.92
CA ILE A 155 39.96 -29.59 25.86
C ILE A 155 40.71 -29.48 24.53
N SER A 156 41.07 -30.61 23.92
CA SER A 156 41.83 -30.65 22.66
C SER A 156 40.96 -30.59 21.40
N THR A 157 39.64 -30.80 21.51
CA THR A 157 38.73 -30.86 20.36
C THR A 157 37.41 -30.11 20.57
N TRP A 158 36.88 -29.56 19.47
CA TRP A 158 35.58 -28.85 19.43
C TRP A 158 34.40 -29.72 19.89
N SER A 159 34.43 -31.01 19.58
CA SER A 159 33.38 -31.95 19.95
C SER A 159 33.31 -32.16 21.47
N GLU A 160 34.46 -32.17 22.14
CA GLU A 160 34.53 -32.30 23.59
C GLU A 160 34.07 -31.02 24.31
N ALA A 161 34.40 -29.85 23.74
CA ALA A 161 33.85 -28.57 24.20
C ALA A 161 32.32 -28.55 24.09
N ALA A 162 31.76 -28.94 22.93
CA ALA A 162 30.32 -28.97 22.70
C ALA A 162 29.60 -29.95 23.64
N LYS A 163 30.11 -31.18 23.83
CA LYS A 163 29.53 -32.16 24.76
C LYS A 163 29.44 -31.65 26.19
N ARG A 164 30.45 -30.90 26.65
CA ARG A 164 30.47 -30.32 28.00
C ARG A 164 29.46 -29.17 28.15
N ILE A 165 29.31 -28.34 27.11
CA ILE A 165 28.29 -27.28 27.09
C ILE A 165 26.88 -27.89 27.09
N VAL A 166 26.62 -28.90 26.27
CA VAL A 166 25.32 -29.59 26.20
C VAL A 166 24.93 -30.23 27.54
N LYS A 167 25.90 -30.72 28.33
CA LYS A 167 25.63 -31.29 29.67
C LYS A 167 25.14 -30.26 30.69
N ARG A 168 25.36 -28.96 30.46
CA ARG A 168 24.89 -27.87 31.31
C ARG A 168 23.66 -27.27 30.62
N TRP A 169 22.46 -27.75 30.94
CA TRP A 169 21.22 -27.21 30.36
C TRP A 169 20.53 -26.27 31.36
N PRO A 170 20.21 -25.01 31.00
CA PRO A 170 20.50 -24.37 29.70
C PRO A 170 22.01 -24.09 29.50
N PRO A 171 22.50 -24.13 28.25
CA PRO A 171 23.91 -23.92 27.94
C PRO A 171 24.35 -22.49 28.31
N VAL A 172 25.17 -22.38 29.36
CA VAL A 172 25.78 -21.11 29.78
C VAL A 172 27.25 -21.12 29.37
N ALA A 173 27.64 -20.14 28.55
CA ALA A 173 29.03 -19.90 28.16
C ALA A 173 29.59 -18.70 28.94
N CYS A 174 30.78 -18.86 29.49
CA CYS A 174 31.57 -17.77 30.05
C CYS A 174 32.52 -17.27 28.96
N GLY A 175 32.46 -15.98 28.63
CA GLY A 175 33.35 -15.34 27.66
C GLY A 175 32.70 -14.13 27.00
N ASP A 176 33.48 -13.07 26.80
CA ASP A 176 33.02 -11.96 25.97
C ASP A 176 33.12 -12.30 24.49
N LEU A 177 31.98 -12.19 23.83
CA LEU A 177 31.79 -12.55 22.45
C LEU A 177 31.00 -11.42 21.83
N ILE A 178 31.66 -10.68 20.94
CA ILE A 178 31.12 -9.50 20.27
C ILE A 178 29.71 -9.79 19.76
N PHE A 179 28.81 -8.83 19.98
CA PHE A 179 27.38 -8.83 19.78
C PHE A 179 26.55 -9.53 20.90
N SER A 180 26.05 -8.71 21.85
CA SER A 180 25.12 -9.12 22.89
C SER A 180 23.75 -9.43 22.30
N GLY A 181 23.49 -10.72 22.08
CA GLY A 181 22.17 -11.20 21.62
C GLY A 181 21.01 -10.75 22.52
N HIS A 182 21.27 -10.47 23.80
CA HIS A 182 20.27 -9.92 24.72
C HIS A 182 19.85 -8.49 24.34
N ALA A 183 20.84 -7.62 24.08
CA ALA A 183 20.58 -6.24 23.64
C ALA A 183 19.92 -6.22 22.26
N GLY A 184 20.36 -7.08 21.33
CA GLY A 184 19.73 -7.25 20.02
C GLY A 184 18.26 -7.67 20.13
N ASN A 185 17.97 -8.69 20.94
CA ASN A 185 16.61 -9.18 21.15
C ASN A 185 15.68 -8.13 21.77
N LEU A 186 16.14 -7.44 22.82
CA LEU A 186 15.37 -6.36 23.46
C LEU A 186 15.09 -5.21 22.48
N THR A 187 16.08 -4.85 21.66
CA THR A 187 15.96 -3.79 20.64
C THR A 187 14.92 -4.18 19.59
N VAL A 188 15.02 -5.38 19.01
CA VAL A 188 14.05 -5.87 18.01
C VAL A 188 12.64 -5.90 18.59
N MET A 189 12.46 -6.41 19.82
CA MET A 189 11.14 -6.46 20.46
C MET A 189 10.56 -5.06 20.67
N THR A 190 11.39 -4.11 21.11
CA THR A 190 10.97 -2.73 21.39
C THR A 190 10.58 -2.00 20.11
N ILE A 191 11.41 -2.05 19.07
CA ILE A 191 11.14 -1.38 17.80
C ILE A 191 9.93 -2.03 17.10
N MET A 192 9.82 -3.35 17.10
CA MET A 192 8.67 -4.04 16.51
C MET A 192 7.38 -3.75 17.26
N GLY A 193 7.42 -3.74 18.59
CA GLY A 193 6.27 -3.37 19.39
C GLY A 193 5.79 -1.94 19.11
N PHE A 194 6.73 -1.01 18.88
CA PHE A 194 6.44 0.36 18.46
C PHE A 194 5.84 0.42 17.04
N LYS A 195 6.56 -0.11 16.03
CA LYS A 195 6.13 -0.07 14.62
C LYS A 195 4.76 -0.74 14.40
N MET A 196 4.48 -1.83 15.13
CA MET A 196 3.22 -2.55 15.03
C MET A 196 2.10 -2.01 15.96
N LYS A 197 2.37 -0.92 16.70
CA LYS A 197 1.42 -0.31 17.66
C LYS A 197 0.84 -1.35 18.62
N LEU A 198 1.68 -2.25 19.14
CA LEU A 198 1.29 -3.26 20.13
C LEU A 198 1.03 -2.64 21.51
N TRP A 199 1.67 -1.50 21.79
CA TRP A 199 1.47 -0.70 22.99
C TRP A 199 0.75 0.60 22.61
N VAL A 200 -0.57 0.59 22.75
CA VAL A 200 -1.45 1.70 22.32
C VAL A 200 -1.46 2.85 23.36
N HIS A 201 -1.02 2.59 24.59
CA HIS A 201 -1.03 3.55 25.69
C HIS A 201 0.40 4.07 26.00
N PRO A 202 0.58 5.38 26.29
CA PRO A 202 1.88 5.96 26.67
C PRO A 202 2.59 5.24 27.82
N VAL A 203 1.82 4.68 28.75
CA VAL A 203 2.33 3.86 29.86
C VAL A 203 3.01 2.58 29.37
N GLY A 204 2.45 1.91 28.35
CA GLY A 204 3.08 0.73 27.77
C GLY A 204 4.42 1.06 27.10
N TYR A 205 4.51 2.24 26.48
CA TYR A 205 5.74 2.73 25.89
C TYR A 205 6.82 3.04 26.94
N ALA A 206 6.46 3.77 28.00
CA ALA A 206 7.36 4.07 29.10
C ALA A 206 7.88 2.80 29.79
N LEU A 207 7.02 1.79 29.98
CA LEU A 207 7.39 0.49 30.54
C LEU A 207 8.39 -0.25 29.65
N SER A 208 8.19 -0.25 28.33
CA SER A 208 9.12 -0.89 27.39
C SER A 208 10.51 -0.27 27.42
N ILE A 209 10.59 1.07 27.44
CA ILE A 209 11.86 1.79 27.56
C ILE A 209 12.51 1.50 28.93
N GLY A 210 11.72 1.51 30.01
CA GLY A 210 12.20 1.19 31.35
C GLY A 210 12.84 -0.20 31.44
N VAL A 211 12.20 -1.21 30.83
CA VAL A 211 12.74 -2.58 30.77
C VAL A 211 14.04 -2.64 29.97
N PHE A 212 14.13 -1.94 28.84
CA PHE A 212 15.36 -1.88 28.04
C PHE A 212 16.51 -1.22 28.80
N LEU A 213 16.25 -0.09 29.46
CA LEU A 213 17.26 0.65 30.24
C LEU A 213 17.72 -0.15 31.46
N LEU A 214 16.78 -0.73 32.21
CA LEU A 214 17.09 -1.57 33.38
C LEU A 214 17.88 -2.82 32.97
N GLY A 215 17.50 -3.47 31.87
CA GLY A 215 18.22 -4.62 31.33
C GLY A 215 19.64 -4.25 30.90
N SER A 216 19.81 -3.14 30.19
CA SER A 216 21.13 -2.64 29.77
C SER A 216 22.00 -2.29 30.98
N TYR A 217 21.44 -1.58 31.96
CA TYR A 217 22.11 -1.29 33.22
C TYR A 217 22.54 -2.55 33.96
N SER A 218 21.66 -3.56 34.05
CA SER A 218 21.96 -4.84 34.69
C SER A 218 23.12 -5.57 34.00
N ILE A 219 23.21 -5.50 32.67
CA ILE A 219 24.29 -6.15 31.90
C ILE A 219 25.65 -5.53 32.24
N VAL A 220 25.73 -4.20 32.27
CA VAL A 220 26.98 -3.47 32.56
C VAL A 220 27.36 -3.57 34.03
N SER A 221 26.41 -3.38 34.95
CA SER A 221 26.65 -3.45 36.41
C SER A 221 27.08 -4.85 36.87
N CYS A 222 26.54 -5.92 36.27
CA CYS A 222 26.99 -7.28 36.50
C CYS A 222 28.28 -7.64 35.74
N ARG A 223 28.85 -6.71 34.95
CA ARG A 223 30.02 -6.95 34.07
C ARG A 223 29.83 -8.18 33.18
N SER A 224 28.60 -8.42 32.73
CA SER A 224 28.26 -9.58 31.91
C SER A 224 28.61 -9.37 30.43
N HIS A 225 28.63 -8.11 29.97
CA HIS A 225 29.12 -7.69 28.66
C HIS A 225 29.76 -6.30 28.79
N TYR A 226 30.66 -5.96 27.86
CA TYR A 226 31.17 -4.58 27.74
C TYR A 226 30.08 -3.63 27.23
N THR A 227 30.26 -2.34 27.49
CA THR A 227 29.37 -1.28 27.01
C THR A 227 29.33 -1.24 25.48
N ILE A 228 30.48 -1.41 24.82
CA ILE A 228 30.54 -1.44 23.35
C ILE A 228 29.72 -2.60 22.76
N ASP A 229 29.65 -3.72 23.47
CA ASP A 229 28.89 -4.89 23.03
C ASP A 229 27.37 -4.63 23.06
N LEU A 230 26.90 -3.87 24.05
CA LEU A 230 25.51 -3.40 24.09
C LEU A 230 25.18 -2.43 22.94
N VAL A 231 26.10 -1.51 22.63
CA VAL A 231 25.94 -0.56 21.53
C VAL A 231 25.87 -1.29 20.19
N LEU A 232 26.78 -2.22 19.93
CA LEU A 232 26.75 -3.06 18.73
C LEU A 232 25.48 -3.93 18.68
N GLY A 233 25.08 -4.49 19.82
CA GLY A 233 23.82 -5.19 20.01
C GLY A 233 22.61 -4.38 19.54
N TRP A 234 22.53 -3.12 19.98
CA TRP A 234 21.49 -2.19 19.59
C TRP A 234 21.55 -1.81 18.12
N MET A 235 22.73 -1.46 17.59
CA MET A 235 22.90 -1.08 16.18
C MET A 235 22.50 -2.21 15.23
N ILE A 236 22.98 -3.44 15.48
CA ILE A 236 22.67 -4.61 14.66
C ILE A 236 21.18 -4.95 14.78
N GLY A 237 20.60 -4.89 15.98
CA GLY A 237 19.15 -5.11 16.19
C GLY A 237 18.29 -4.08 15.45
N ALA A 238 18.67 -2.81 15.49
CA ALA A 238 17.99 -1.73 14.77
C ALA A 238 18.11 -1.92 13.25
N MET A 239 19.32 -2.19 12.75
CA MET A 239 19.57 -2.43 11.34
C MET A 239 18.80 -3.65 10.83
N ALA A 240 18.79 -4.77 11.57
CA ALA A 240 18.02 -5.96 11.22
C ALA A 240 16.51 -5.64 11.11
N THR A 241 16.00 -4.78 12.00
CA THR A 241 14.60 -4.33 11.97
C THR A 241 14.30 -3.43 10.77
N GLU A 242 15.21 -2.50 10.43
CA GLU A 242 15.03 -1.61 9.27
C GLU A 242 15.18 -2.36 7.95
N LEU A 243 16.17 -3.25 7.81
CA LEU A 243 16.34 -4.09 6.63
C LEU A 243 15.10 -4.95 6.40
N LEU A 244 14.59 -5.62 7.44
CA LEU A 244 13.37 -6.41 7.30
C LEU A 244 12.16 -5.56 6.91
N TRP A 245 12.09 -4.31 7.37
CA TRP A 245 11.01 -3.38 7.01
C TRP A 245 11.11 -2.89 5.56
N VAL A 246 12.30 -2.47 5.12
CA VAL A 246 12.59 -1.98 3.76
C VAL A 246 12.47 -3.09 2.72
N PHE A 247 12.89 -4.31 3.06
CA PHE A 247 12.86 -5.47 2.15
C PHE A 247 11.61 -6.34 2.31
N SER A 248 10.71 -6.05 3.25
CA SER A 248 9.41 -6.73 3.37
C SER A 248 8.52 -6.64 2.11
N PRO A 249 8.57 -5.59 1.27
CA PRO A 249 7.90 -5.57 -0.03
C PRO A 249 8.69 -6.31 -1.13
N VAL A 250 9.99 -6.56 -0.92
CA VAL A 250 10.95 -6.96 -1.96
C VAL A 250 11.32 -8.45 -1.90
N VAL A 251 11.04 -9.16 -0.79
CA VAL A 251 11.36 -10.60 -0.66
C VAL A 251 10.10 -11.47 -0.48
N PRO A 252 9.36 -11.79 -1.57
CA PRO A 252 8.34 -12.83 -1.58
C PRO A 252 8.89 -14.27 -1.50
N TRP A 253 10.21 -14.46 -1.51
CA TRP A 253 10.85 -15.70 -1.95
C TRP A 253 10.81 -16.91 -1.00
N ILE A 254 10.12 -16.85 0.14
CA ILE A 254 9.89 -18.03 1.00
C ILE A 254 8.40 -18.44 1.08
N CYS A 255 7.47 -17.63 0.55
CA CYS A 255 6.03 -17.97 0.51
C CYS A 255 5.55 -18.47 -0.87
N TRP A 256 6.45 -18.79 -1.79
CA TRP A 256 6.09 -19.14 -3.16
C TRP A 256 5.46 -20.54 -3.35
N LEU A 257 5.44 -21.40 -2.32
CA LEU A 257 4.92 -22.78 -2.42
C LEU A 257 3.56 -23.07 -1.77
N GLU A 258 2.87 -22.10 -1.15
CA GLU A 258 1.55 -22.36 -0.52
C GLU A 258 0.40 -21.45 -0.98
N MET A 259 0.63 -20.48 -1.87
CA MET A 259 -0.42 -19.58 -2.38
C MET A 259 -0.89 -19.88 -3.81
N MET A 260 -0.68 -21.11 -4.32
CA MET A 260 -1.48 -21.57 -5.46
C MET A 260 -2.90 -21.90 -4.96
N PRO A 261 -3.97 -21.35 -5.56
CA PRO A 261 -5.30 -21.89 -5.36
C PRO A 261 -5.32 -23.29 -5.99
N ARG A 262 -5.14 -24.33 -5.19
CA ARG A 262 -5.59 -25.67 -5.60
C ARG A 262 -7.11 -25.59 -5.72
N LYS A 263 -7.60 -25.39 -6.94
CA LYS A 263 -8.97 -25.80 -7.30
C LYS A 263 -9.15 -27.21 -6.73
N LYS A 264 -10.13 -27.41 -5.85
CA LYS A 264 -10.63 -28.75 -5.56
C LYS A 264 -11.22 -29.26 -6.88
N ILE A 265 -10.44 -30.04 -7.61
CA ILE A 265 -10.99 -31.02 -8.53
C ILE A 265 -11.62 -32.07 -7.62
N VAL A 266 -12.93 -32.07 -7.54
CA VAL A 266 -13.67 -33.22 -7.01
C VAL A 266 -13.58 -34.27 -8.11
N TYR A 267 -12.72 -35.26 -7.91
CA TYR A 267 -12.86 -36.53 -8.63
C TYR A 267 -14.09 -37.22 -8.05
N ALA A 268 -15.06 -37.54 -8.90
CA ALA A 268 -16.09 -38.49 -8.57
C ALA A 268 -15.43 -39.85 -8.36
N ASP A 269 -15.80 -40.52 -7.27
CA ASP A 269 -15.39 -41.89 -6.96
C ASP A 269 -15.93 -42.81 -8.08
N PRO A 270 -15.10 -43.68 -8.69
CA PRO A 270 -15.54 -44.61 -9.69
C PRO A 270 -15.90 -45.94 -9.01
N ASP A 271 -17.12 -46.05 -8.49
CA ASP A 271 -17.77 -47.34 -8.22
C ASP A 271 -19.24 -47.08 -7.86
N GLU A 272 -20.12 -47.10 -8.86
CA GLU A 272 -21.48 -47.64 -8.71
C GLU A 272 -22.05 -47.95 -10.11
N ASP A 273 -22.01 -49.25 -10.42
CA ASP A 273 -22.84 -50.06 -11.31
C ASP A 273 -23.36 -49.53 -12.66
N VAL A 274 -22.67 -50.03 -13.69
CA VAL A 274 -23.16 -50.64 -14.93
C VAL A 274 -24.68 -50.80 -15.08
N GLY A 275 -25.27 -50.09 -16.04
CA GLY A 275 -26.59 -50.35 -16.62
C GLY A 275 -26.72 -49.81 -18.03
N MET A 276 -26.75 -50.71 -19.03
CA MET A 276 -26.88 -50.49 -20.47
C MET A 276 -28.28 -49.97 -20.91
N PRO A 277 -28.50 -49.60 -22.20
CA PRO A 277 -29.23 -48.41 -22.63
C PRO A 277 -30.74 -48.57 -22.73
N ASN A 278 -31.47 -47.45 -22.62
CA ASN A 278 -32.91 -47.39 -22.85
C ASN A 278 -33.22 -47.12 -24.34
N PRO A 279 -34.11 -47.89 -25.01
CA PRO A 279 -34.63 -47.52 -26.30
C PRO A 279 -36.03 -46.86 -26.19
N ALA A 280 -36.20 -45.85 -27.04
CA ALA A 280 -37.44 -45.42 -27.67
C ALA A 280 -38.62 -44.89 -26.81
N GLY A 281 -38.99 -43.64 -27.13
CA GLY A 281 -40.40 -43.27 -27.33
C GLY A 281 -41.06 -42.51 -26.19
N ALA A 282 -41.22 -41.19 -26.36
CA ALA A 282 -42.51 -40.47 -26.25
C ALA A 282 -42.28 -38.95 -26.16
N GLU A 283 -43.04 -38.21 -26.96
CA GLU A 283 -43.13 -36.74 -26.98
C GLU A 283 -43.68 -36.14 -25.68
N PRO A 284 -43.39 -34.86 -25.37
CA PRO A 284 -43.83 -34.23 -24.14
C PRO A 284 -45.24 -33.64 -24.26
N LYS A 285 -46.11 -33.91 -23.27
CA LYS A 285 -47.33 -33.14 -23.00
C LYS A 285 -47.13 -32.21 -21.78
N PRO A 286 -47.64 -30.97 -21.81
CA PRO A 286 -47.73 -30.07 -20.65
C PRO A 286 -49.02 -30.41 -19.84
N PRO A 287 -49.50 -29.69 -18.80
CA PRO A 287 -49.08 -28.41 -18.21
C PRO A 287 -49.19 -28.41 -16.65
N GLN A 288 -49.13 -27.23 -16.02
CA GLN A 288 -50.07 -26.75 -14.98
C GLN A 288 -49.49 -26.17 -13.67
N SER A 289 -50.22 -25.13 -13.28
CA SER A 289 -50.03 -24.13 -12.25
C SER A 289 -50.48 -24.54 -10.84
N ARG A 290 -49.98 -23.77 -9.87
CA ARG A 290 -50.47 -23.46 -8.51
C ARG A 290 -49.93 -24.30 -7.33
N SER A 291 -49.33 -23.54 -6.40
CA SER A 291 -49.04 -23.82 -4.99
C SER A 291 -50.30 -24.15 -4.17
N PRO A 292 -50.22 -24.78 -2.98
CA PRO A 292 -49.84 -24.04 -1.75
C PRO A 292 -49.06 -24.82 -0.66
N SER A 293 -48.26 -24.04 0.10
CA SER A 293 -47.84 -24.19 1.51
C SER A 293 -47.49 -25.55 2.14
N MET A 294 -46.27 -25.65 2.70
CA MET A 294 -46.08 -26.21 4.04
C MET A 294 -44.87 -25.54 4.75
N ARG A 295 -45.15 -24.99 5.93
CA ARG A 295 -44.19 -24.38 6.87
C ARG A 295 -43.49 -25.48 7.68
N VAL A 296 -42.19 -25.31 7.93
CA VAL A 296 -41.53 -25.78 9.16
C VAL A 296 -40.62 -24.63 9.63
N GLY A 297 -40.93 -24.10 10.81
CA GLY A 297 -40.25 -22.96 11.41
C GLY A 297 -39.06 -23.33 12.29
N TRP A 298 -38.22 -22.34 12.55
CA TRP A 298 -37.38 -22.24 13.74
C TRP A 298 -37.91 -21.09 14.58
N ARG A 299 -38.01 -21.31 15.89
CA ARG A 299 -38.49 -20.33 16.88
C ARG A 299 -37.49 -19.20 17.07
N ASP A 300 -38.04 -17.99 17.10
CA ASP A 300 -37.46 -16.80 17.69
C ASP A 300 -37.38 -16.90 19.21
N ASP A 301 -36.33 -16.33 19.79
CA ASP A 301 -36.36 -15.78 21.15
C ASP A 301 -35.75 -14.36 21.10
N ALA A 302 -36.64 -13.36 21.24
CA ALA A 302 -36.47 -11.94 21.61
C ALA A 302 -35.50 -11.06 20.79
N ASP A 303 -35.99 -10.25 19.84
CA ASP A 303 -36.60 -8.90 19.99
C ASP A 303 -35.63 -7.80 20.47
N GLU A 304 -35.18 -6.93 19.56
CA GLU A 304 -35.85 -5.65 19.26
C GLU A 304 -35.14 -4.90 18.09
N GLY A 305 -35.88 -4.65 17.01
CA GLY A 305 -35.74 -3.43 16.18
C GLY A 305 -34.73 -3.42 15.03
N LEU A 306 -35.11 -3.92 13.85
CA LEU A 306 -35.15 -3.20 12.55
C LEU A 306 -35.43 -4.19 11.41
N SER A 307 -36.71 -4.38 11.06
CA SER A 307 -37.09 -5.05 9.82
C SER A 307 -36.80 -4.12 8.64
N LEU A 308 -35.78 -4.42 7.84
CA LEU A 308 -35.58 -3.79 6.54
C LEU A 308 -36.64 -4.35 5.57
N THR A 309 -37.78 -3.67 5.45
CA THR A 309 -38.66 -3.86 4.30
C THR A 309 -37.91 -3.38 3.05
N PRO A 310 -37.90 -4.13 1.93
CA PRO A 310 -37.38 -3.61 0.67
C PRO A 310 -38.20 -2.37 0.30
N VAL A 311 -37.55 -1.21 0.27
CA VAL A 311 -38.17 -0.05 -0.35
C VAL A 311 -38.15 -0.34 -1.84
N ASP A 312 -39.33 -0.62 -2.40
CA ASP A 312 -39.57 -0.69 -3.84
C ASP A 312 -39.45 0.74 -4.39
N ASP A 313 -38.22 1.25 -4.48
CA ASP A 313 -37.95 2.57 -5.04
C ASP A 313 -37.96 2.48 -6.57
N ARG A 314 -39.16 2.55 -7.14
CA ARG A 314 -39.41 2.59 -8.59
C ARG A 314 -38.87 3.85 -9.29
N SER A 315 -38.07 4.69 -8.61
CA SER A 315 -37.43 5.86 -9.22
C SER A 315 -36.09 5.55 -9.89
N CYS A 316 -35.49 4.37 -9.62
CA CYS A 316 -34.17 4.00 -10.11
C CYS A 316 -34.28 3.22 -11.42
N THR A 317 -34.41 3.90 -12.56
CA THR A 317 -34.43 3.25 -13.88
C THR A 317 -33.02 2.79 -14.26
N PRO A 318 -32.85 1.57 -14.84
CA PRO A 318 -31.57 1.14 -15.36
C PRO A 318 -31.06 2.14 -16.40
N THR A 319 -29.92 2.75 -16.12
CA THR A 319 -29.32 3.71 -17.03
C THR A 319 -28.63 2.99 -18.18
N THR A 320 -28.78 3.52 -19.41
CA THR A 320 -27.96 3.10 -20.54
C THR A 320 -26.48 3.22 -20.16
N PRO A 321 -25.67 2.16 -20.33
CA PRO A 321 -24.24 2.20 -20.06
C PRO A 321 -23.56 3.33 -20.83
N LEU A 322 -22.61 4.00 -20.18
CA LEU A 322 -21.73 4.94 -20.86
C LEU A 322 -20.84 4.20 -21.86
N PRO A 323 -20.49 4.84 -22.99
CA PRO A 323 -19.43 4.33 -23.86
C PRO A 323 -18.07 4.40 -23.13
N SER A 324 -17.05 3.81 -23.76
CA SER A 324 -15.67 4.03 -23.34
C SER A 324 -15.31 5.51 -23.28
N LEU A 325 -14.56 5.89 -22.27
CA LEU A 325 -14.07 7.26 -22.11
C LEU A 325 -12.68 7.39 -22.74
N LEU A 326 -12.62 7.64 -24.05
CA LEU A 326 -11.35 7.78 -24.78
C LEU A 326 -10.83 9.22 -24.76
N SER A 327 -11.76 10.17 -24.88
CA SER A 327 -11.59 11.61 -24.70
C SER A 327 -12.92 12.20 -24.23
N ILE A 328 -12.99 13.50 -23.92
CA ILE A 328 -14.27 14.16 -23.58
C ILE A 328 -15.25 14.08 -24.74
N ASN A 329 -14.77 14.05 -25.99
CA ASN A 329 -15.64 13.88 -27.16
C ASN A 329 -16.32 12.50 -27.21
N SER A 330 -15.85 11.50 -26.45
CA SER A 330 -16.58 10.24 -26.28
C SER A 330 -17.90 10.43 -25.52
N LEU A 331 -18.01 11.50 -24.73
CA LEU A 331 -19.21 11.92 -24.03
C LEU A 331 -19.85 13.05 -24.82
N ASN A 332 -21.06 12.86 -25.33
CA ASN A 332 -21.84 14.01 -25.80
C ASN A 332 -22.21 14.92 -24.59
N PRO A 333 -22.73 16.15 -24.80
CA PRO A 333 -23.05 17.05 -23.70
C PRO A 333 -23.99 16.46 -22.63
N GLU A 334 -24.95 15.64 -23.02
CA GLU A 334 -25.90 14.98 -22.10
C GLU A 334 -25.20 13.93 -21.23
N LEU A 335 -24.33 13.11 -21.81
CA LEU A 335 -23.55 12.11 -21.08
C LEU A 335 -22.51 12.76 -20.17
N LEU A 336 -21.88 13.85 -20.62
CA LEU A 336 -20.96 14.64 -19.79
C LEU A 336 -21.68 15.17 -18.54
N ARG A 337 -22.85 15.80 -18.73
CA ARG A 337 -23.70 16.28 -17.64
C ARG A 337 -24.04 15.15 -16.65
N LYS A 338 -24.46 13.99 -17.17
CA LYS A 338 -24.79 12.82 -16.35
C LYS A 338 -23.62 12.33 -15.50
N VAL A 339 -22.41 12.28 -16.05
CA VAL A 339 -21.21 11.88 -15.28
C VAL A 339 -20.89 12.88 -14.17
N LEU A 340 -21.06 14.18 -14.44
CA LEU A 340 -20.82 15.22 -13.44
C LEU A 340 -21.87 15.20 -12.32
N ASP A 341 -23.15 15.01 -12.66
CA ASP A 341 -24.23 14.87 -11.66
C ASP A 341 -23.97 13.69 -10.73
N GLU A 342 -23.62 12.53 -11.31
CA GLU A 342 -23.26 11.34 -10.57
C GLU A 342 -22.04 11.58 -9.66
N ALA A 343 -21.02 12.31 -10.12
CA ALA A 343 -19.85 12.64 -9.33
C ALA A 343 -20.19 13.55 -8.14
N HIS A 344 -21.07 14.54 -8.32
CA HIS A 344 -21.56 15.41 -7.25
C HIS A 344 -22.35 14.61 -6.20
N GLU A 345 -23.26 13.74 -6.65
CA GLU A 345 -24.06 12.90 -5.74
C GLU A 345 -23.19 11.91 -4.97
N LEU A 346 -22.20 11.28 -5.61
CA LEU A 346 -21.23 10.43 -4.92
C LEU A 346 -20.46 11.20 -3.84
N LYS A 347 -19.93 12.39 -4.17
CA LYS A 347 -19.20 13.21 -3.21
C LYS A 347 -20.08 13.58 -2.03
N LYS A 348 -21.30 14.05 -2.29
CA LYS A 348 -22.30 14.40 -1.28
C LYS A 348 -22.59 13.20 -0.36
N LEU A 349 -22.91 12.06 -0.94
CA LEU A 349 -23.24 10.83 -0.22
C LEU A 349 -22.12 10.41 0.73
N TYR A 350 -20.86 10.42 0.27
CA TYR A 350 -19.72 10.02 1.10
C TYR A 350 -19.29 11.09 2.12
N LYS A 351 -19.61 12.38 1.90
CA LYS A 351 -19.37 13.45 2.89
C LYS A 351 -20.44 13.46 3.99
N GLU A 352 -21.71 13.21 3.64
CA GLU A 352 -22.82 13.16 4.60
C GLU A 352 -22.85 11.87 5.42
N LYS A 353 -22.49 10.74 4.80
CA LYS A 353 -22.44 9.42 5.46
C LYS A 353 -21.01 8.88 5.46
N PRO A 354 -20.22 9.08 6.53
CA PRO A 354 -18.88 8.51 6.64
C PRO A 354 -18.89 6.97 6.84
N VAL A 355 -20.06 6.35 6.94
CA VAL A 355 -20.24 4.90 7.02
C VAL A 355 -20.14 4.30 5.60
N PRO A 356 -19.48 3.14 5.39
CA PRO A 356 -19.40 2.51 4.08
C PRO A 356 -20.78 2.26 3.47
N ILE A 357 -20.97 2.64 2.20
CA ILE A 357 -22.17 2.30 1.44
C ILE A 357 -22.33 0.77 1.44
N SER A 358 -23.50 0.29 1.82
CA SER A 358 -23.85 -1.13 1.82
C SER A 358 -25.28 -1.32 1.31
N PRO A 359 -25.51 -2.18 0.29
CA PRO A 359 -24.50 -2.95 -0.42
C PRO A 359 -23.58 -2.08 -1.29
N LYS A 360 -22.36 -2.55 -1.52
CA LYS A 360 -21.39 -1.86 -2.38
C LYS A 360 -21.79 -2.07 -3.86
N PRO A 361 -21.93 -1.00 -4.68
CA PRO A 361 -22.52 -1.10 -6.01
C PRO A 361 -21.65 -1.85 -7.03
N LEU A 362 -20.34 -1.96 -6.79
CA LEU A 362 -19.39 -2.65 -7.67
C LEU A 362 -18.76 -3.87 -7.02
N ASP A 363 -19.45 -4.51 -6.06
CA ASP A 363 -18.95 -5.75 -5.45
C ASP A 363 -18.74 -6.84 -6.52
N GLY A 364 -17.57 -7.46 -6.49
CA GLY A 364 -17.16 -8.46 -7.49
C GLY A 364 -16.69 -7.91 -8.84
N ILE A 365 -16.78 -6.60 -9.08
CA ILE A 365 -16.27 -5.97 -10.32
C ILE A 365 -14.77 -5.78 -10.22
N SER A 366 -14.05 -5.97 -11.33
CA SER A 366 -12.60 -5.81 -11.38
C SER A 366 -12.15 -4.91 -12.53
N VAL A 367 -11.14 -4.08 -12.28
CA VAL A 367 -10.63 -3.07 -13.21
C VAL A 367 -9.14 -3.26 -13.41
N SER A 368 -8.72 -3.53 -14.64
CA SER A 368 -7.31 -3.59 -15.02
C SER A 368 -6.78 -2.18 -15.23
N MET A 369 -5.82 -1.75 -14.41
CA MET A 369 -5.25 -0.41 -14.44
C MET A 369 -3.82 -0.44 -15.01
N ILE A 370 -3.70 -0.20 -16.31
CA ILE A 370 -2.42 -0.21 -17.05
C ILE A 370 -1.73 1.14 -16.91
N PHE A 371 -0.47 1.14 -16.48
CA PHE A 371 0.35 2.35 -16.36
C PHE A 371 1.72 2.19 -17.05
N GLU A 372 1.90 2.88 -18.17
CA GLU A 372 3.22 3.06 -18.81
C GLU A 372 3.98 4.25 -18.19
N LYS A 373 3.25 5.21 -17.64
CA LYS A 373 3.80 6.41 -16.97
C LYS A 373 3.53 6.38 -15.48
N ARG A 374 4.46 6.93 -14.69
CA ARG A 374 4.25 7.12 -13.24
C ARG A 374 3.06 8.05 -12.98
N SER A 375 2.29 7.77 -11.94
CA SER A 375 1.21 8.64 -11.46
C SER A 375 0.96 8.44 -9.97
N THR A 376 0.84 9.54 -9.23
CA THR A 376 0.36 9.53 -7.85
C THR A 376 -1.15 9.74 -7.82
N ARG A 377 -1.63 10.85 -8.38
CA ARG A 377 -3.05 11.26 -8.33
C ARG A 377 -3.96 10.21 -8.97
N THR A 378 -3.75 9.90 -10.25
CA THR A 378 -4.59 8.94 -10.98
C THR A 378 -4.57 7.55 -10.36
N ARG A 379 -3.41 7.09 -9.86
CA ARG A 379 -3.31 5.77 -9.23
C ARG A 379 -4.10 5.75 -7.92
N VAL A 380 -3.80 6.67 -7.02
CA VAL A 380 -4.37 6.69 -5.67
C VAL A 380 -5.86 7.01 -5.69
N SER A 381 -6.29 7.97 -6.52
CA SER A 381 -7.70 8.36 -6.63
C SER A 381 -8.55 7.21 -7.17
N THR A 382 -8.09 6.56 -8.25
CA THR A 382 -8.81 5.42 -8.86
C THR A 382 -8.85 4.23 -7.92
N GLU A 383 -7.71 3.77 -7.39
CA GLU A 383 -7.66 2.58 -6.53
C GLU A 383 -8.50 2.75 -5.25
N THR A 384 -8.44 3.94 -4.65
CA THR A 384 -9.26 4.27 -3.47
C THR A 384 -10.74 4.39 -3.82
N GLY A 385 -11.08 5.03 -4.95
CA GLY A 385 -12.47 5.18 -5.40
C GLY A 385 -13.12 3.83 -5.74
N LEU A 386 -12.41 2.96 -6.45
CA LEU A 386 -12.85 1.59 -6.73
C LEU A 386 -13.10 0.80 -5.44
N TYR A 387 -12.16 0.86 -4.50
CA TYR A 387 -12.32 0.19 -3.19
C TYR A 387 -13.56 0.68 -2.42
N LYS A 388 -13.84 1.99 -2.47
CA LYS A 388 -15.05 2.58 -1.85
C LYS A 388 -16.32 1.97 -2.46
N LEU A 389 -16.37 1.84 -3.78
CA LEU A 389 -17.49 1.24 -4.50
C LEU A 389 -17.54 -0.30 -4.45
N GLY A 390 -16.49 -0.98 -3.97
CA GLY A 390 -16.43 -2.45 -3.86
C GLY A 390 -15.72 -3.15 -4.99
N ALA A 391 -15.25 -2.40 -5.98
CA ALA A 391 -14.47 -2.93 -7.08
C ALA A 391 -13.03 -3.24 -6.66
N HIS A 392 -12.42 -4.19 -7.36
CA HIS A 392 -11.00 -4.50 -7.24
C HIS A 392 -10.20 -3.86 -8.38
N GLY A 393 -9.36 -2.87 -8.07
CA GLY A 393 -8.41 -2.31 -9.02
C GLY A 393 -7.11 -3.11 -9.07
N LEU A 394 -6.76 -3.67 -10.23
CA LEU A 394 -5.50 -4.37 -10.46
C LEU A 394 -4.49 -3.41 -11.10
N PHE A 395 -3.48 -3.01 -10.35
CA PHE A 395 -2.39 -2.20 -10.90
C PHE A 395 -1.45 -3.05 -11.76
N LEU A 396 -1.27 -2.66 -13.02
CA LEU A 396 -0.42 -3.34 -14.01
C LEU A 396 0.60 -2.32 -14.58
N SER A 397 1.86 -2.42 -14.18
CA SER A 397 2.92 -1.60 -14.77
C SER A 397 3.46 -2.22 -16.05
N SER A 398 4.15 -1.42 -16.87
CA SER A 398 4.89 -1.93 -18.04
C SER A 398 6.00 -2.93 -17.68
N GLN A 399 6.42 -3.02 -16.40
CA GLN A 399 7.36 -4.04 -15.94
C GLN A 399 6.68 -5.37 -15.58
N ASP A 400 5.36 -5.38 -15.38
CA ASP A 400 4.61 -6.55 -14.91
C ASP A 400 3.97 -7.35 -16.06
N ILE A 401 3.57 -6.67 -17.14
CA ILE A 401 2.80 -7.25 -18.25
C ILE A 401 3.58 -7.24 -19.58
N GLN A 402 3.16 -8.06 -20.54
CA GLN A 402 3.83 -8.25 -21.83
C GLN A 402 3.44 -7.22 -22.92
N LEU A 403 2.66 -6.20 -22.55
CA LEU A 403 2.09 -5.21 -23.46
C LEU A 403 3.17 -4.54 -24.31
N GLY A 404 3.10 -4.72 -25.63
CA GLY A 404 4.01 -4.08 -26.59
C GLY A 404 5.42 -4.69 -26.67
N VAL A 405 5.74 -5.68 -25.84
CA VAL A 405 7.03 -6.39 -25.87
C VAL A 405 6.86 -7.79 -26.46
N ASN A 406 6.14 -8.66 -25.75
CA ASN A 406 5.92 -10.06 -26.18
C ASN A 406 4.45 -10.35 -26.53
N GLU A 407 3.57 -9.35 -26.45
CA GLU A 407 2.14 -9.48 -26.77
C GLU A 407 1.62 -8.23 -27.47
N SER A 408 0.73 -8.43 -28.47
CA SER A 408 0.08 -7.32 -29.16
C SER A 408 -0.96 -6.64 -28.27
N ILE A 409 -1.19 -5.34 -28.45
CA ILE A 409 -2.19 -4.59 -27.66
C ILE A 409 -3.60 -5.20 -27.82
N LYS A 410 -3.91 -5.69 -29.02
CA LYS A 410 -5.17 -6.37 -29.32
C LYS A 410 -5.30 -7.68 -28.56
N ASP A 411 -4.25 -8.50 -28.49
CA ASP A 411 -4.31 -9.75 -27.71
C ASP A 411 -4.41 -9.46 -26.22
N THR A 412 -3.60 -8.52 -25.69
CA THR A 412 -3.68 -8.12 -24.29
C THR A 412 -5.07 -7.62 -23.91
N SER A 413 -5.71 -6.76 -24.72
CA SER A 413 -7.07 -6.26 -24.46
C SER A 413 -8.12 -7.38 -24.46
N ASN A 414 -8.04 -8.32 -25.41
CA ASN A 414 -8.92 -9.49 -25.46
C ASN A 414 -8.72 -10.39 -24.24
N VAL A 415 -7.49 -10.61 -23.78
CA VAL A 415 -7.20 -11.42 -22.59
C VAL A 415 -7.73 -10.73 -21.33
N LEU A 416 -7.41 -9.44 -21.14
CA LEU A 416 -7.81 -8.69 -19.95
C LEU A 416 -9.34 -8.62 -19.81
N THR A 417 -10.09 -8.44 -20.90
CA THR A 417 -11.57 -8.39 -20.83
C THR A 417 -12.26 -9.71 -20.50
N ARG A 418 -11.53 -10.84 -20.49
CA ARG A 418 -12.06 -12.13 -19.99
C ARG A 418 -11.81 -12.35 -18.52
N PHE A 419 -10.88 -11.61 -17.93
CA PHE A 419 -10.60 -11.64 -16.50
C PHE A 419 -11.24 -10.47 -15.77
N ASN A 420 -11.38 -9.33 -16.43
CA ASN A 420 -11.75 -8.06 -15.85
C ASN A 420 -12.86 -7.35 -16.63
N ASP A 421 -13.60 -6.50 -15.93
CA ASP A 421 -14.78 -5.84 -16.45
C ASP A 421 -14.45 -4.56 -17.23
N ILE A 422 -13.40 -3.84 -16.80
CA ILE A 422 -12.99 -2.53 -17.34
C ILE A 422 -11.46 -2.47 -17.46
N ILE A 423 -10.98 -1.77 -18.49
CA ILE A 423 -9.56 -1.43 -18.67
C ILE A 423 -9.42 0.09 -18.49
N LEU A 424 -8.64 0.50 -17.49
CA LEU A 424 -8.20 1.87 -17.31
C LEU A 424 -6.73 1.96 -17.73
N ALA A 425 -6.40 2.84 -18.67
CA ALA A 425 -5.05 2.89 -19.26
C ALA A 425 -4.46 4.29 -19.25
N ARG A 426 -3.25 4.41 -18.70
CA ARG A 426 -2.38 5.58 -18.78
C ARG A 426 -1.16 5.23 -19.61
N VAL A 427 -1.14 5.71 -20.85
CA VAL A 427 -0.21 5.31 -21.90
C VAL A 427 0.49 6.52 -22.53
N TYR A 428 1.48 6.30 -23.37
CA TYR A 428 2.06 7.38 -24.18
C TYR A 428 1.16 7.72 -25.37
N LYS A 429 0.91 6.75 -26.24
CA LYS A 429 0.27 6.95 -27.56
C LYS A 429 -1.25 6.87 -27.48
N ASN A 430 -1.95 7.77 -28.18
CA ASN A 430 -3.42 7.69 -28.29
C ASN A 430 -3.84 6.44 -29.07
N GLU A 431 -3.01 5.99 -30.02
CA GLU A 431 -3.22 4.78 -30.80
C GLU A 431 -3.30 3.54 -29.90
N THR A 432 -2.58 3.51 -28.78
CA THR A 432 -2.67 2.43 -27.79
C THR A 432 -4.07 2.40 -27.15
N ILE A 433 -4.65 3.55 -26.81
CA ILE A 433 -6.03 3.64 -26.29
C ILE A 433 -7.02 3.11 -27.33
N LEU A 434 -6.89 3.52 -28.59
CA LEU A 434 -7.78 3.08 -29.68
C LEU A 434 -7.65 1.57 -29.95
N ALA A 435 -6.44 1.02 -29.89
CA ALA A 435 -6.21 -0.41 -30.05
C ALA A 435 -6.75 -1.24 -28.87
N LEU A 436 -6.68 -0.71 -27.63
CA LEU A 436 -7.35 -1.32 -26.48
C LEU A 436 -8.87 -1.32 -26.67
N GLU A 437 -9.44 -0.23 -27.19
CA GLU A 437 -10.89 -0.14 -27.47
C GLU A 437 -11.35 -1.14 -28.52
N GLU A 438 -10.55 -1.39 -29.57
CA GLU A 438 -10.89 -2.36 -30.61
C GLU A 438 -11.08 -3.78 -30.03
N GLY A 439 -10.27 -4.19 -29.06
CA GLY A 439 -10.41 -5.49 -28.40
C GLY A 439 -11.24 -5.48 -27.12
N ALA A 440 -11.62 -4.30 -26.62
CA ALA A 440 -12.46 -4.12 -25.44
C ALA A 440 -13.58 -3.06 -25.61
N PRO A 441 -14.46 -3.17 -26.62
CA PRO A 441 -15.39 -2.08 -26.94
C PRO A 441 -16.31 -1.73 -25.76
N GLY A 442 -16.44 -0.43 -25.47
CA GLY A 442 -17.28 0.09 -24.39
C GLY A 442 -16.75 -0.15 -22.97
N LYS A 443 -15.48 -0.55 -22.80
CA LYS A 443 -14.88 -0.90 -21.51
C LYS A 443 -13.56 -0.17 -21.20
N VAL A 444 -13.15 0.77 -22.03
CA VAL A 444 -11.85 1.46 -21.90
C VAL A 444 -12.02 2.85 -21.30
N ILE A 445 -11.18 3.16 -20.32
CA ILE A 445 -11.05 4.49 -19.73
C ILE A 445 -9.63 5.00 -19.99
N ASN A 446 -9.52 6.08 -20.75
CA ASN A 446 -8.27 6.81 -20.93
C ASN A 446 -7.96 7.62 -19.67
N ALA A 447 -6.98 7.15 -18.92
CA ALA A 447 -6.52 7.80 -17.71
C ALA A 447 -5.43 8.85 -17.94
N LEU A 448 -4.84 8.87 -19.13
CA LEU A 448 -4.01 9.92 -19.75
C LEU A 448 -3.30 9.29 -20.96
N CYS A 449 -3.30 9.99 -22.10
CA CYS A 449 -2.36 9.78 -23.21
C CYS A 449 -1.71 11.11 -23.61
N ASN A 450 -0.80 11.11 -24.58
CA ASN A 450 -0.16 12.35 -25.05
C ASN A 450 -1.15 13.34 -25.69
N LEU A 451 -2.32 12.87 -26.14
CA LEU A 451 -3.31 13.71 -26.83
C LEU A 451 -4.44 14.18 -25.90
N TYR A 452 -4.86 13.36 -24.93
CA TYR A 452 -6.08 13.54 -24.15
C TYR A 452 -5.90 13.19 -22.68
N HIS A 453 -6.63 13.88 -21.79
CA HIS A 453 -6.71 13.60 -20.35
C HIS A 453 -8.15 13.78 -19.80
N PRO A 454 -9.12 12.94 -20.20
CA PRO A 454 -10.54 13.24 -19.96
C PRO A 454 -10.94 13.15 -18.48
N LEU A 455 -10.33 12.24 -17.71
CA LEU A 455 -10.55 12.16 -16.26
C LEU A 455 -10.10 13.41 -15.50
N GLN A 456 -9.13 14.17 -16.01
CA GLN A 456 -8.75 15.46 -15.41
C GLN A 456 -9.84 16.47 -15.67
N THR A 457 -10.27 16.63 -16.92
CA THR A 457 -11.33 17.57 -17.30
C THR A 457 -12.63 17.33 -16.52
N LEU A 458 -13.03 16.07 -16.31
CA LEU A 458 -14.20 15.79 -15.48
C LEU A 458 -14.04 16.36 -14.06
N ALA A 459 -12.88 16.17 -13.43
CA ALA A 459 -12.60 16.72 -12.11
C ALA A 459 -12.55 18.25 -12.13
N ASP A 460 -12.01 18.84 -13.19
CA ASP A 460 -11.95 20.29 -13.34
C ASP A 460 -13.36 20.88 -13.37
N LEU A 461 -14.21 20.35 -14.24
CA LEU A 461 -15.60 20.79 -14.40
C LEU A 461 -16.41 20.57 -13.12
N GLN A 462 -16.25 19.43 -12.44
CA GLN A 462 -16.89 19.21 -11.14
C GLN A 462 -16.49 20.31 -10.13
N THR A 463 -15.20 20.62 -10.05
CA THR A 463 -14.66 21.63 -9.12
C THR A 463 -15.20 23.01 -9.42
N LEU A 464 -15.29 23.39 -10.70
CA LEU A 464 -15.84 24.67 -11.11
C LEU A 464 -17.32 24.79 -10.76
N GLU A 465 -18.11 23.74 -10.95
CA GLU A 465 -19.52 23.72 -10.54
C GLU A 465 -19.72 23.77 -9.03
N GLU A 466 -18.79 23.23 -8.24
CA GLU A 466 -18.85 23.40 -6.79
C GLU A 466 -18.66 24.85 -6.35
N LYS A 467 -17.91 25.65 -7.12
CA LYS A 467 -17.67 27.08 -6.83
C LYS A 467 -18.73 27.99 -7.43
N TRP A 468 -19.28 27.65 -8.59
CA TRP A 468 -20.24 28.49 -9.33
C TRP A 468 -21.70 28.02 -9.24
N GLY A 469 -21.96 26.83 -8.69
CA GLY A 469 -23.25 26.15 -8.72
C GLY A 469 -23.35 25.13 -9.86
N LEU A 470 -24.26 24.16 -9.72
CA LEU A 470 -24.53 23.15 -10.76
C LEU A 470 -24.94 23.82 -12.08
N GLY A 471 -24.28 23.45 -13.19
CA GLY A 471 -24.45 24.10 -14.48
C GLY A 471 -23.78 25.48 -14.59
N GLY A 472 -23.06 25.92 -13.56
CA GLY A 472 -22.46 27.25 -13.45
C GLY A 472 -21.30 27.53 -14.42
N VAL A 473 -20.89 26.55 -15.22
CA VAL A 473 -19.92 26.73 -16.32
C VAL A 473 -20.51 27.54 -17.48
N ALA A 474 -21.83 27.46 -17.70
CA ALA A 474 -22.49 28.17 -18.78
C ALA A 474 -22.27 29.69 -18.67
N GLY A 475 -21.79 30.31 -19.76
CA GLY A 475 -21.50 31.74 -19.80
C GLY A 475 -20.23 32.19 -19.07
N LYS A 476 -19.44 31.26 -18.53
CA LYS A 476 -18.12 31.56 -17.95
C LYS A 476 -17.03 31.56 -19.00
N THR A 477 -15.92 32.24 -18.70
CA THR A 477 -14.73 32.26 -19.55
C THR A 477 -13.55 31.57 -18.85
N LEU A 478 -12.99 30.54 -19.49
CA LEU A 478 -11.74 29.89 -19.12
C LEU A 478 -10.58 30.50 -19.90
N ALA A 479 -9.50 30.86 -19.21
CA ALA A 479 -8.23 31.24 -19.80
C ALA A 479 -7.17 30.16 -19.54
N TRP A 480 -6.65 29.57 -20.60
CA TRP A 480 -5.47 28.70 -20.56
C TRP A 480 -4.22 29.50 -20.86
N VAL A 481 -3.17 29.29 -20.07
CA VAL A 481 -1.86 29.90 -20.27
C VAL A 481 -0.80 28.80 -20.20
N GLY A 482 -0.11 28.50 -21.31
CA GLY A 482 0.95 27.49 -21.32
C GLY A 482 0.99 26.67 -22.61
N ASP A 483 1.27 25.38 -22.48
CA ASP A 483 1.49 24.47 -23.62
C ASP A 483 0.16 23.97 -24.21
N GLY A 484 0.10 23.73 -25.52
CA GLY A 484 -1.02 23.10 -26.22
C GLY A 484 -1.08 21.60 -26.00
N ASN A 485 -1.25 21.17 -24.74
CA ASN A 485 -1.08 19.79 -24.30
C ASN A 485 -2.40 19.01 -24.13
N ASN A 486 -2.29 17.78 -23.63
CA ASN A 486 -3.41 16.86 -23.41
C ASN A 486 -4.49 17.36 -22.45
N VAL A 487 -4.14 18.21 -21.47
CA VAL A 487 -5.10 18.77 -20.50
C VAL A 487 -6.01 19.77 -21.20
N ILE A 488 -5.44 20.76 -21.89
CA ILE A 488 -6.25 21.77 -22.58
C ILE A 488 -7.08 21.18 -23.72
N HIS A 489 -6.59 20.13 -24.40
CA HIS A 489 -7.34 19.49 -25.47
C HIS A 489 -8.72 18.97 -25.03
N ASP A 490 -8.81 18.27 -23.90
CA ASP A 490 -10.10 17.81 -23.37
C ASP A 490 -10.83 18.92 -22.60
N LEU A 491 -10.10 19.77 -21.87
CA LEU A 491 -10.71 20.84 -21.08
C LEU A 491 -11.45 21.85 -21.97
N MET A 492 -10.90 22.21 -23.12
CA MET A 492 -11.58 23.11 -24.04
C MET A 492 -12.90 22.52 -24.57
N LEU A 493 -12.91 21.22 -24.91
CA LEU A 493 -14.12 20.52 -25.35
C LEU A 493 -15.17 20.49 -24.24
N GLY A 494 -14.78 20.06 -23.04
CA GLY A 494 -15.70 19.92 -21.91
C GLY A 494 -16.30 21.25 -21.48
N PHE A 495 -15.49 22.32 -21.43
CA PHE A 495 -15.95 23.65 -21.06
C PHE A 495 -16.92 24.23 -22.11
N ILE A 496 -16.66 24.01 -23.39
CA ILE A 496 -17.54 24.40 -24.51
C ILE A 496 -18.85 23.60 -24.50
N PHE A 497 -18.80 22.29 -24.25
CA PHE A 497 -19.99 21.43 -24.19
C PHE A 497 -20.98 21.89 -23.11
N LEU A 498 -20.47 22.48 -22.02
CA LEU A 498 -21.28 23.06 -20.95
C LEU A 498 -21.64 24.54 -21.17
N GLY A 499 -21.36 25.08 -22.36
CA GLY A 499 -21.77 26.44 -22.74
C GLY A 499 -20.84 27.57 -22.26
N GLY A 500 -19.61 27.24 -21.88
CA GLY A 500 -18.57 28.22 -21.58
C GLY A 500 -17.80 28.70 -22.82
N SER A 501 -16.93 29.70 -22.60
CA SER A 501 -15.99 30.24 -23.59
C SER A 501 -14.55 29.94 -23.15
N VAL A 502 -13.67 29.65 -24.10
CA VAL A 502 -12.27 29.26 -23.85
C VAL A 502 -11.33 30.19 -24.60
N ARG A 503 -10.33 30.70 -23.89
CA ARG A 503 -9.26 31.54 -24.43
C ARG A 503 -7.93 30.88 -24.14
N ILE A 504 -7.11 30.68 -25.16
CA ILE A 504 -5.89 29.88 -25.06
C ILE A 504 -4.71 30.74 -25.48
N ALA A 505 -3.80 31.00 -24.54
CA ALA A 505 -2.50 31.59 -24.80
C ALA A 505 -1.44 30.49 -24.82
N THR A 506 -0.85 30.24 -25.99
CA THR A 506 0.31 29.36 -26.17
C THR A 506 1.49 30.13 -26.79
N PRO A 507 2.74 29.79 -26.46
CA PRO A 507 3.88 30.31 -27.22
C PRO A 507 3.84 29.79 -28.68
N PRO A 508 4.40 30.55 -29.64
CA PRO A 508 4.47 30.10 -31.03
C PRO A 508 5.18 28.74 -31.16
N GLY A 509 4.58 27.80 -31.89
CA GLY A 509 5.08 26.43 -32.07
C GLY A 509 4.63 25.43 -31.01
N TYR A 510 3.80 25.87 -30.05
CA TYR A 510 3.22 25.04 -28.98
C TYR A 510 1.68 25.10 -29.00
N GLU A 511 1.10 25.30 -30.19
CA GLU A 511 -0.34 25.40 -30.37
C GLU A 511 -1.05 24.06 -30.11
N CYS A 512 -2.31 24.12 -29.71
CA CYS A 512 -3.16 22.93 -29.57
C CYS A 512 -3.23 22.14 -30.89
N ASN A 513 -3.41 20.81 -30.76
CA ASN A 513 -3.58 19.93 -31.90
C ASN A 513 -4.76 20.37 -32.79
N ALA A 514 -4.47 20.63 -34.07
CA ALA A 514 -5.44 21.16 -35.03
C ALA A 514 -6.69 20.30 -35.21
N GLY A 515 -6.59 18.97 -35.07
CA GLY A 515 -7.74 18.07 -35.14
C GLY A 515 -8.72 18.25 -33.98
N VAL A 516 -8.19 18.48 -32.78
CA VAL A 516 -9.01 18.75 -31.59
C VAL A 516 -9.65 20.13 -31.68
N VAL A 517 -8.87 21.15 -32.10
CA VAL A 517 -9.38 22.51 -32.34
C VAL A 517 -10.52 22.49 -33.35
N LYS A 518 -10.37 21.76 -34.46
CA LYS A 518 -11.42 21.60 -35.45
C LYS A 518 -12.68 20.95 -34.87
N THR A 519 -12.53 19.94 -34.01
CA THR A 519 -13.67 19.29 -33.34
C THR A 519 -14.46 20.29 -32.47
N CYS A 520 -13.77 21.17 -31.73
CA CYS A 520 -14.41 22.25 -30.97
C CYS A 520 -15.14 23.25 -31.87
N GLN A 521 -14.49 23.66 -32.97
CA GLN A 521 -15.06 24.62 -33.92
C GLN A 521 -16.30 24.06 -34.62
N ASP A 522 -16.24 22.80 -35.05
CA ASP A 522 -17.36 22.09 -35.68
C ASP A 522 -18.56 21.96 -34.72
N PHE A 523 -18.32 21.75 -33.41
CA PHE A 523 -19.37 21.73 -32.40
C PHE A 523 -19.99 23.11 -32.13
N LEU A 524 -19.16 24.17 -32.03
CA LEU A 524 -19.64 25.53 -31.77
C LEU A 524 -20.47 26.09 -32.93
N GLY A 525 -20.09 25.77 -34.15
CA GLY A 525 -20.64 26.38 -35.36
C GLY A 525 -20.22 27.85 -35.53
N PRO A 526 -20.57 28.46 -36.67
CA PRO A 526 -20.13 29.81 -37.02
C PRO A 526 -20.64 30.89 -36.05
N ASP A 527 -21.85 30.73 -35.53
CA ASP A 527 -22.51 31.72 -34.67
C ASP A 527 -21.85 31.87 -33.29
N LYS A 528 -21.11 30.83 -32.85
CA LYS A 528 -20.42 30.82 -31.55
C LYS A 528 -18.91 30.69 -31.69
N ALA A 529 -18.35 30.95 -32.88
CA ALA A 529 -16.91 30.86 -33.12
C ALA A 529 -16.10 31.73 -32.14
N GLY A 530 -16.65 32.87 -31.69
CA GLY A 530 -16.02 33.75 -30.69
C GLY A 530 -15.88 33.14 -29.28
N ASN A 531 -16.51 32.00 -29.00
CA ASN A 531 -16.34 31.28 -27.74
C ASN A 531 -15.03 30.48 -27.68
N LEU A 532 -14.29 30.38 -28.78
CA LEU A 532 -12.97 29.78 -28.80
C LEU A 532 -11.96 30.77 -29.39
N PHE A 533 -11.05 31.25 -28.56
CA PHE A 533 -10.09 32.30 -28.91
C PHE A 533 -8.66 31.83 -28.66
N PHE A 534 -7.76 32.08 -29.61
CA PHE A 534 -6.35 31.74 -29.51
C PHE A 534 -5.51 33.01 -29.62
N THR A 535 -4.48 33.09 -28.80
CA THR A 535 -3.53 34.21 -28.81
C THR A 535 -2.13 33.73 -28.42
N THR A 536 -1.13 34.56 -28.64
CA THR A 536 0.23 34.39 -28.11
C THR A 536 0.52 35.37 -26.97
N ASP A 537 -0.49 36.08 -26.46
CA ASP A 537 -0.36 36.95 -25.29
C ASP A 537 -1.17 36.40 -24.10
N ALA A 538 -0.46 35.96 -23.05
CA ALA A 538 -1.07 35.49 -21.81
C ALA A 538 -2.01 36.52 -21.17
N SER A 539 -1.68 37.81 -21.26
CA SER A 539 -2.50 38.89 -20.70
C SER A 539 -3.81 39.05 -21.44
N GLU A 540 -3.81 38.83 -22.76
CA GLU A 540 -5.02 38.89 -23.58
C GLU A 540 -5.97 37.73 -23.27
N ALA A 541 -5.45 36.51 -23.12
CA ALA A 541 -6.27 35.36 -22.73
C ALA A 541 -6.90 35.54 -21.34
N VAL A 542 -6.13 36.04 -20.36
CA VAL A 542 -6.58 36.18 -18.97
C VAL A 542 -7.58 37.33 -18.76
N LYS A 543 -7.60 38.33 -19.66
CA LYS A 543 -8.42 39.54 -19.50
C LYS A 543 -9.91 39.25 -19.28
N GLY A 544 -10.41 39.47 -18.07
CA GLY A 544 -11.82 39.22 -17.72
C GLY A 544 -12.24 37.75 -17.74
N ALA A 545 -11.29 36.82 -17.57
CA ALA A 545 -11.58 35.40 -17.39
C ALA A 545 -12.17 35.12 -16.00
N ASP A 546 -12.98 34.07 -15.88
CA ASP A 546 -13.55 33.58 -14.62
C ASP A 546 -12.68 32.48 -13.98
N VAL A 547 -11.89 31.77 -14.78
CA VAL A 547 -10.88 30.82 -14.30
C VAL A 547 -9.63 30.92 -15.16
N VAL A 548 -8.46 30.91 -14.52
CA VAL A 548 -7.15 30.80 -15.17
C VAL A 548 -6.57 29.43 -14.88
N VAL A 549 -6.17 28.72 -15.92
CA VAL A 549 -5.64 27.35 -15.85
C VAL A 549 -4.26 27.32 -16.51
N THR A 550 -3.32 26.65 -15.86
CA THR A 550 -2.00 26.33 -16.43
C THR A 550 -1.60 24.90 -16.07
N ASP A 551 -0.51 24.43 -16.66
CA ASP A 551 0.07 23.13 -16.41
C ASP A 551 1.59 23.20 -16.63
N THR A 552 2.30 22.14 -16.26
CA THR A 552 3.74 22.03 -16.51
C THR A 552 4.04 22.26 -17.99
N TRP A 553 4.99 23.17 -18.24
CA TRP A 553 5.44 23.44 -19.61
C TRP A 553 6.16 22.23 -20.19
N VAL A 554 6.82 21.45 -19.35
CA VAL A 554 7.59 20.26 -19.74
C VAL A 554 6.81 19.03 -19.31
N SER A 555 6.22 18.35 -20.29
CA SER A 555 5.43 17.14 -20.03
C SER A 555 6.35 15.92 -19.82
N MET A 556 5.80 14.85 -19.22
CA MET A 556 6.53 13.58 -19.08
C MET A 556 6.91 13.02 -20.45
N GLY A 557 8.21 12.80 -20.67
CA GLY A 557 8.79 12.38 -21.95
C GLY A 557 9.40 13.51 -22.78
N GLU A 558 9.41 14.74 -22.28
CA GLU A 558 10.02 15.92 -22.93
C GLU A 558 11.16 16.53 -22.10
N GLU A 559 11.75 15.77 -21.18
CA GLU A 559 12.73 16.29 -20.21
C GLU A 559 13.96 16.93 -20.90
N ASP A 560 14.34 16.44 -22.07
CA ASP A 560 15.44 16.99 -22.89
C ASP A 560 15.13 18.39 -23.45
N MET A 561 13.86 18.76 -23.55
CA MET A 561 13.39 20.06 -24.06
C MET A 561 13.32 21.13 -22.97
N TYR A 562 13.60 20.79 -21.70
CA TYR A 562 13.35 21.66 -20.55
C TYR A 562 13.94 23.07 -20.71
N LYS A 563 15.23 23.18 -21.02
CA LYS A 563 15.90 24.49 -21.17
C LYS A 563 15.31 25.34 -22.30
N LYS A 564 14.90 24.69 -23.39
CA LYS A 564 14.32 25.36 -24.56
C LYS A 564 12.92 25.89 -24.22
N LYS A 565 12.05 25.02 -23.68
CA LYS A 565 10.69 25.39 -23.30
C LYS A 565 10.67 26.50 -22.24
N VAL A 566 11.48 26.39 -21.18
CA VAL A 566 11.54 27.45 -20.15
C VAL A 566 11.91 28.81 -20.73
N ALA A 567 12.82 28.86 -21.72
CA ALA A 567 13.17 30.10 -22.39
C ALA A 567 12.06 30.63 -23.32
N GLU A 568 11.42 29.76 -24.09
CA GLU A 568 10.36 30.12 -25.04
C GLU A 568 9.02 30.47 -24.35
N PHE A 569 8.80 29.98 -23.13
CA PHE A 569 7.62 30.24 -22.31
C PHE A 569 7.81 31.46 -21.38
N ALA A 570 8.89 32.22 -21.53
CA ALA A 570 9.10 33.44 -20.78
C ALA A 570 7.89 34.40 -20.94
N GLY A 571 7.31 34.82 -19.81
CA GLY A 571 6.11 35.65 -19.78
C GLY A 571 4.78 34.89 -19.66
N TYR A 572 4.79 33.55 -19.67
CA TYR A 572 3.60 32.71 -19.47
C TYR A 572 3.43 32.22 -18.02
N GLN A 573 4.34 32.58 -17.10
CA GLN A 573 4.17 32.26 -15.69
C GLN A 573 2.94 32.97 -15.13
N VAL A 574 2.05 32.19 -14.51
CA VAL A 574 0.88 32.73 -13.82
C VAL A 574 1.33 33.33 -12.50
N THR A 575 1.27 34.65 -12.42
CA THR A 575 1.59 35.45 -11.23
C THR A 575 0.36 36.25 -10.82
N GLU A 576 0.35 36.81 -9.60
CA GLU A 576 -0.74 37.71 -9.17
C GLU A 576 -0.91 38.90 -10.11
N LYS A 577 0.19 39.38 -10.72
CA LYS A 577 0.14 40.43 -11.74
C LYS A 577 -0.66 39.99 -12.97
N LEU A 578 -0.40 38.79 -13.48
CA LEU A 578 -1.16 38.27 -14.63
C LEU A 578 -2.62 38.02 -14.24
N LEU A 579 -2.84 37.36 -13.09
CA LEU A 579 -4.16 37.02 -12.55
C LEU A 579 -5.00 38.26 -12.22
N SER A 580 -4.38 39.43 -11.97
CA SER A 580 -5.09 40.70 -11.77
C SER A 580 -5.86 41.18 -13.01
N GLY A 581 -5.51 40.68 -14.20
CA GLY A 581 -6.25 40.93 -15.44
C GLY A 581 -7.56 40.15 -15.53
N ALA A 582 -7.74 39.10 -14.72
CA ALA A 582 -8.96 38.31 -14.65
C ALA A 582 -10.08 39.02 -13.87
N ASN A 583 -11.27 38.43 -13.84
CA ASN A 583 -12.36 38.95 -13.00
C ASN A 583 -11.97 38.91 -11.51
N SER A 584 -12.55 39.80 -10.69
CA SER A 584 -12.18 39.93 -9.27
C SER A 584 -12.37 38.64 -8.45
N GLY A 585 -13.35 37.82 -8.83
CA GLY A 585 -13.62 36.49 -8.27
C GLY A 585 -13.08 35.32 -9.10
N ALA A 586 -12.09 35.57 -9.97
CA ALA A 586 -11.52 34.52 -10.81
C ALA A 586 -10.83 33.44 -9.97
N LEU A 587 -10.98 32.20 -10.41
CA LEU A 587 -10.37 31.02 -9.80
C LEU A 587 -9.05 30.66 -10.51
N PHE A 588 -8.18 29.93 -9.82
CA PHE A 588 -6.96 29.38 -10.38
C PHE A 588 -6.93 27.84 -10.25
N MET A 589 -6.57 27.16 -11.33
CA MET A 589 -6.50 25.69 -11.41
C MET A 589 -5.19 25.19 -12.02
N HIS A 590 -4.81 23.97 -11.65
CA HIS A 590 -3.57 23.33 -12.08
C HIS A 590 -3.62 21.81 -11.82
N CYS A 591 -3.39 21.01 -12.86
CA CYS A 591 -3.63 19.55 -12.82
C CYS A 591 -2.66 18.73 -11.93
N LEU A 592 -1.50 19.34 -11.64
CA LEU A 592 -0.36 18.80 -10.88
C LEU A 592 0.39 17.68 -11.63
N PRO A 593 1.70 17.48 -11.38
CA PRO A 593 2.53 18.17 -10.39
C PRO A 593 2.87 19.59 -10.84
N ARG A 594 3.02 20.49 -9.88
CA ARG A 594 3.39 21.89 -10.13
C ARG A 594 4.89 22.09 -9.94
N HIS A 595 5.47 22.89 -10.80
CA HIS A 595 6.80 23.47 -10.76
C HIS A 595 6.70 25.02 -10.65
N GLN A 596 7.81 25.68 -10.32
CA GLN A 596 7.80 27.13 -10.06
C GLN A 596 7.73 27.95 -11.34
N GLU A 597 8.01 27.33 -12.48
CA GLU A 597 8.11 27.94 -13.79
C GLU A 597 6.74 28.42 -14.27
N GLU A 598 5.71 27.59 -14.16
CA GLU A 598 4.37 27.86 -14.69
C GLU A 598 3.50 28.74 -13.78
N VAL A 599 3.74 28.75 -12.47
CA VAL A 599 2.97 29.54 -11.49
C VAL A 599 3.81 29.84 -10.27
N ASP A 600 3.68 31.03 -9.69
CA ASP A 600 4.34 31.39 -8.43
C ASP A 600 3.61 30.84 -7.18
N ASP A 601 4.26 30.91 -6.01
CA ASP A 601 3.68 30.42 -4.76
C ASP A 601 2.48 31.26 -4.31
N GLU A 602 2.48 32.55 -4.62
CA GLU A 602 1.42 33.50 -4.23
C GLU A 602 0.09 33.12 -4.87
N VAL A 603 0.09 32.79 -6.15
CA VAL A 603 -1.10 32.30 -6.86
C VAL A 603 -1.41 30.87 -6.45
N PHE A 604 -0.42 29.97 -6.46
CA PHE A 604 -0.68 28.53 -6.30
C PHE A 604 -1.24 28.19 -4.90
N TYR A 605 -0.75 28.86 -3.85
CA TYR A 605 -1.25 28.70 -2.48
C TYR A 605 -2.20 29.84 -2.06
N GLY A 606 -2.52 30.74 -2.99
CA GLY A 606 -3.38 31.89 -2.75
C GLY A 606 -4.85 31.53 -2.59
N PRO A 607 -5.68 32.50 -2.15
CA PRO A 607 -7.09 32.28 -1.86
C PRO A 607 -7.96 31.99 -3.09
N ARG A 608 -7.46 32.29 -4.29
CA ARG A 608 -8.13 31.99 -5.57
C ARG A 608 -7.87 30.57 -6.07
N SER A 609 -6.87 29.90 -5.50
CA SER A 609 -6.46 28.56 -5.90
C SER A 609 -7.45 27.51 -5.43
N ILE A 610 -7.87 26.65 -6.34
CA ILE A 610 -8.75 25.50 -6.05
C ILE A 610 -8.06 24.17 -6.41
N VAL A 611 -6.73 24.17 -6.57
CA VAL A 611 -5.92 23.03 -7.05
C VAL A 611 -6.05 21.77 -6.19
N PHE A 612 -6.30 21.90 -4.89
CA PHE A 612 -6.47 20.75 -4.01
C PHE A 612 -7.90 20.22 -4.01
N ASP A 613 -8.91 21.09 -4.19
CA ASP A 613 -10.30 20.67 -4.42
C ASP A 613 -10.40 19.92 -5.76
N GLU A 614 -9.72 20.43 -6.79
CA GLU A 614 -9.52 19.79 -8.09
C GLU A 614 -8.88 18.40 -7.95
N ALA A 615 -7.82 18.28 -7.16
CA ALA A 615 -7.16 17.00 -6.90
C ALA A 615 -8.06 16.00 -6.15
N GLU A 616 -8.89 16.44 -5.20
CA GLU A 616 -9.89 15.59 -4.52
C GLU A 616 -10.92 15.05 -5.52
N ASN A 617 -11.41 15.93 -6.41
CA ASN A 617 -12.48 15.60 -7.37
C ASN A 617 -12.10 14.55 -8.41
N ARG A 618 -10.80 14.26 -8.57
CA ARG A 618 -10.29 13.12 -9.35
C ARG A 618 -10.82 11.77 -8.88
N MET A 619 -11.16 11.62 -7.59
CA MET A 619 -11.69 10.37 -7.06
C MET A 619 -13.18 10.20 -7.37
N TRP A 620 -13.97 11.26 -7.25
CA TRP A 620 -15.42 11.19 -7.44
C TRP A 620 -15.79 11.01 -8.91
N THR A 621 -15.08 11.68 -9.82
CA THR A 621 -15.33 11.58 -11.25
C THR A 621 -14.91 10.22 -11.84
N VAL A 622 -13.82 9.63 -11.37
CA VAL A 622 -13.46 8.26 -11.79
C VAL A 622 -14.45 7.23 -11.24
N MET A 623 -14.95 7.41 -10.02
CA MET A 623 -16.03 6.59 -9.47
C MET A 623 -17.30 6.66 -10.33
N ALA A 624 -17.75 7.89 -10.65
CA ALA A 624 -18.91 8.12 -11.51
C ALA A 624 -18.73 7.50 -12.92
N THR A 625 -17.55 7.67 -13.52
CA THR A 625 -17.22 7.10 -14.83
C THR A 625 -17.34 5.58 -14.83
N VAL A 626 -16.78 4.92 -13.81
CA VAL A 626 -16.81 3.46 -13.69
C VAL A 626 -18.24 2.94 -13.47
N LEU A 627 -19.02 3.60 -12.61
CA LEU A 627 -20.45 3.27 -12.43
C LEU A 627 -21.21 3.41 -13.74
N GLY A 628 -21.03 4.53 -14.43
CA GLY A 628 -21.72 4.80 -15.68
C GLY A 628 -21.38 3.81 -16.79
N ILE A 629 -20.13 3.39 -16.96
CA ILE A 629 -19.73 2.32 -17.91
C ILE A 629 -20.39 0.98 -17.55
N ARG A 630 -20.65 0.73 -16.26
CA ARG A 630 -21.41 -0.46 -15.82
C ARG A 630 -22.92 -0.31 -15.93
N GLY A 631 -23.43 0.84 -16.39
CA GLY A 631 -24.86 1.14 -16.46
C GLY A 631 -25.49 1.34 -15.07
N LEU A 632 -24.69 1.70 -14.08
CA LEU A 632 -25.12 1.97 -12.71
C LEU A 632 -25.12 3.48 -12.44
N SER A 633 -26.02 3.91 -11.56
CA SER A 633 -26.11 5.29 -11.06
C SER A 633 -26.51 5.28 -9.59
N VAL A 634 -26.11 6.30 -8.85
CA VAL A 634 -26.57 6.56 -7.49
C VAL A 634 -27.98 7.15 -7.59
N CYS A 635 -28.97 6.40 -7.10
CA CYS A 635 -30.33 6.89 -6.99
C CYS A 635 -30.51 7.61 -5.66
N GLY A 636 -30.97 8.86 -5.73
CA GLY A 636 -31.23 9.70 -4.57
C GLY A 636 -32.40 9.16 -3.75
N GLY A 637 -32.15 8.23 -2.83
CA GLY A 637 -33.17 7.61 -2.01
C GLY A 637 -32.60 6.61 -1.00
N LYS A 638 -32.23 7.12 0.19
CA LYS A 638 -31.79 6.42 1.43
C LYS A 638 -30.61 5.46 1.34
#